data_AF-A0A2A3L5B1-F1
#
_entry.id   AF-A0A2A3L5B1-F1
#
_cell.length_a   1.000
_cell.length_b   1.000
_cell.length_c   1.000
_cell.angle_alpha   90.00
_cell.angle_beta   90.00
_cell.angle_gamma   90.00
#
_symmetry.space_group_name_H-M   'P 1'
#
loop_
_entity.id
_entity.type
_entity.pdbx_description
1 polymer ?
#
loop_
_entity_poly.entity_id
_entity_poly.type
_entity_poly.pdbx_seq_one_letter_code
_entity_poly.pdbx_strand_id
1 'polypeptide(L)'
;MSTDTGSRIAEELASSSVHDTEANHRIARWVAYVAGLLGVLLAVATPLLPVDQTTAQLNWPQNGSFGSVEAPLIGYVATDLNITVPCQAAAGLAGRGNAGKTVLLSTVPKQAPKAVDRGLLIVRANDDLVLVVRNVPVVTAPLSQVLGPACQRLTFTAHADKVTAEFVGLTQGPNTEHPGAPLRGEKSGYDFRPQIVGVFTDLSGPAPPGLSFSATIDTRYSSSPTPLKMAAMILGLVLTGAALVALHILDTADGTRHRRFLPARWWSIGGLDALVIAVLTWWHFVGANTSDDGYILTMARVSEHAGYMANYYRWFGTPEAPFGWYYDLLALWAHVSTTSIWMRLPTLAMALTCWWVISREVMPRLGHAVKQNRAAAWTAAGMFLAVWLPLDNGLRPEPIIALGILLTWCSVERAVATSRLLPVAVACIIGALTLFSGPTGIASIGALLVAIGPLRTILHRRITRFGALPLIAPLLAAATVTAILIFRDQTLAGEVQASMLKRAVGPSLSWFDEHIRYERLFMASPDGSVARRFAVLALVLALGVTVAMSLRKGRIPGTATGPSRRIVGITIISFVAMMFTPTKWTHHFGVFAGLAGPLGALAAVAVTAAAMRSRRNRTVYAAVVLFLVALSFASVNGWWYVSNFGVPWSNAFPAWHYAFATALLGLTVLVLLLAAWFHFVAPDDGPPKTRWGARLAGIIQSPLAIATWALVVFEVASLTLAMTDQYPAWSVGRSNLQALTGKTCGLAEDVLVEQDPSAGLLSPVGGPAGSSAADALGAGLSEAFTANGIPADVRADPVMERPGDRSFVNDEEKTGSNQAGTEGGTTPAPGINGSSAQLPFNLDPARTPVLGSWRSGIQVPAHLRSGWYRLPARDKARPLLVVSAAGRFDPREVQVQWATDEQAAGGHPGGSFQFADVGASPAWRNLRLPLSAIPAAATQVRLVADDEDLAPQHWIALTPPRIPQLRTLQDVVGSKDPVFLDWLVGLAFPCQRPFGHQNGVDETPKWRILPDRFGAEANSPVMDNNGGGPLGVTELLAKATTMATYLKDDWSRDWGSLQRLTPYYPDARPAQLLLGTATRSGLWNPAPLRH
;
A
#
# COMPACT_ATOMS: atom_id res chain seq x y z
N MET A 1 -21.41 -87.19 -48.10
CA MET A 1 -22.52 -86.33 -47.65
C MET A 1 -21.98 -85.40 -46.57
N SER A 2 -21.97 -84.08 -46.83
CA SER A 2 -21.73 -82.94 -45.93
C SER A 2 -20.43 -82.88 -45.12
N THR A 3 -19.74 -81.76 -44.90
CA THR A 3 -19.82 -80.36 -45.34
C THR A 3 -18.52 -79.71 -44.85
N ASP A 4 -17.90 -78.91 -45.72
CA ASP A 4 -16.80 -78.01 -45.41
C ASP A 4 -17.15 -77.06 -44.25
N THR A 5 -16.21 -76.87 -43.32
CA THR A 5 -16.18 -75.72 -42.42
C THR A 5 -14.86 -74.98 -42.61
N GLY A 6 -14.94 -73.91 -43.43
CA GLY A 6 -13.84 -72.99 -43.70
C GLY A 6 -13.43 -72.15 -42.47
N SER A 7 -12.15 -71.81 -42.47
CA SER A 7 -11.49 -70.91 -41.52
C SER A 7 -12.05 -69.49 -41.63
N ARG A 8 -12.44 -68.91 -40.50
CA ARG A 8 -12.71 -67.46 -40.40
C ARG A 8 -11.38 -66.72 -40.52
N ILE A 9 -11.15 -66.16 -41.70
CA ILE A 9 -10.14 -65.13 -41.95
C ILE A 9 -10.47 -63.93 -41.05
N ALA A 10 -9.50 -63.50 -40.26
CA ALA A 10 -9.55 -62.23 -39.56
C ALA A 10 -9.62 -61.10 -40.60
N GLU A 11 -10.68 -60.30 -40.58
CA GLU A 11 -10.72 -59.03 -41.30
C GLU A 11 -9.59 -58.13 -40.77
N GLU A 12 -8.53 -57.99 -41.56
CA GLU A 12 -7.61 -56.87 -41.46
C GLU A 12 -8.41 -55.58 -41.71
N LEU A 13 -8.61 -54.80 -40.65
CA LEU A 13 -9.07 -53.42 -40.77
C LEU A 13 -8.10 -52.66 -41.68
N ALA A 14 -8.65 -52.05 -42.73
CA ALA A 14 -7.88 -51.29 -43.71
C ALA A 14 -6.97 -50.26 -43.04
N SER A 15 -5.67 -50.44 -43.22
CA SER A 15 -4.64 -49.44 -42.93
C SER A 15 -4.89 -48.22 -43.82
N SER A 16 -5.51 -47.17 -43.27
CA SER A 16 -5.61 -45.87 -43.94
C SER A 16 -4.21 -45.31 -44.21
N SER A 17 -3.88 -45.07 -45.47
CA SER A 17 -2.62 -44.44 -45.87
C SER A 17 -2.55 -42.99 -45.37
N VAL A 18 -1.32 -42.49 -45.15
CA VAL A 18 -1.03 -41.12 -44.64
C VAL A 18 -1.67 -40.01 -45.50
N HIS A 19 -1.97 -40.28 -46.79
CA HIS A 19 -2.55 -39.31 -47.71
C HIS A 19 -4.05 -39.03 -47.49
N ASP A 20 -4.86 -39.98 -46.99
CA ASP A 20 -6.29 -39.73 -46.76
C ASP A 20 -6.55 -38.81 -45.56
N THR A 21 -5.64 -38.81 -44.59
CA THR A 21 -5.66 -37.87 -43.46
C THR A 21 -5.32 -36.42 -43.86
N GLU A 22 -4.59 -36.20 -44.97
CA GLU A 22 -4.21 -34.85 -45.42
C GLU A 22 -5.39 -34.05 -45.98
N ALA A 23 -6.35 -34.71 -46.63
CA ALA A 23 -7.52 -34.05 -47.22
C ALA A 23 -8.52 -33.56 -46.15
N ASN A 24 -8.69 -34.32 -45.06
CA ASN A 24 -9.82 -34.16 -44.15
C ASN A 24 -9.70 -32.95 -43.18
N HIS A 25 -8.50 -32.38 -42.98
CA HIS A 25 -8.26 -31.28 -42.01
C HIS A 25 -7.55 -30.06 -42.62
N ARG A 26 -7.48 -29.97 -43.96
CA ARG A 26 -6.77 -28.92 -44.69
C ARG A 26 -7.27 -27.51 -44.33
N ILE A 27 -8.59 -27.31 -44.19
CA ILE A 27 -9.18 -26.01 -43.84
C ILE A 27 -8.74 -25.57 -42.44
N ALA A 28 -8.83 -26.46 -41.44
CA ALA A 28 -8.41 -26.15 -40.07
C ALA A 28 -6.91 -25.82 -39.98
N ARG A 29 -6.06 -26.49 -40.77
CA ARG A 29 -4.63 -26.16 -40.85
C ARG A 29 -4.39 -24.75 -41.40
N TRP A 30 -5.08 -24.37 -42.47
CA TRP A 30 -4.97 -23.03 -43.05
C TRP A 30 -5.49 -21.94 -42.12
N VAL A 31 -6.64 -22.16 -41.47
CA VAL A 31 -7.18 -21.20 -40.50
C VAL A 31 -6.23 -21.04 -39.31
N ALA A 32 -5.73 -22.14 -38.72
CA ALA A 32 -4.78 -22.09 -37.61
C ALA A 32 -3.50 -21.32 -37.97
N TYR A 33 -3.00 -21.50 -39.20
CA TYR A 33 -1.83 -20.80 -39.71
C TYR A 33 -2.09 -19.30 -39.95
N VAL A 34 -3.09 -18.95 -40.77
CA VAL A 34 -3.36 -17.57 -41.18
C VAL A 34 -3.86 -16.74 -40.01
N ALA A 35 -4.87 -17.22 -39.28
CA ALA A 35 -5.43 -16.51 -38.14
C ALA A 35 -4.41 -16.41 -36.99
N GLY A 36 -3.59 -17.45 -36.79
CA GLY A 36 -2.53 -17.43 -35.78
C GLY A 36 -1.47 -16.37 -36.07
N LEU A 37 -0.92 -16.33 -37.29
CA LEU A 37 0.10 -15.34 -37.66
C LEU A 37 -0.44 -13.91 -37.69
N LEU A 38 -1.66 -13.70 -38.21
CA LEU A 38 -2.28 -12.38 -38.19
C LEU A 38 -2.61 -11.94 -36.76
N GLY A 39 -3.04 -12.85 -35.88
CA GLY A 39 -3.24 -12.56 -34.46
C GLY A 39 -1.95 -12.11 -33.76
N VAL A 40 -0.83 -12.79 -34.02
CA VAL A 40 0.50 -12.38 -33.54
C VAL A 40 0.88 -10.99 -34.07
N LEU A 41 0.73 -10.77 -35.38
CA LEU A 41 1.09 -9.51 -36.02
C LEU A 41 0.31 -8.33 -35.42
N LEU A 42 -1.01 -8.49 -35.24
CA LEU A 42 -1.86 -7.45 -34.66
C LEU A 42 -1.55 -7.19 -33.18
N ALA A 43 -1.27 -8.25 -32.41
CA ALA A 43 -0.87 -8.10 -31.02
C ALA A 43 0.46 -7.33 -30.87
N VAL A 44 1.44 -7.62 -31.73
CA VAL A 44 2.75 -6.93 -31.74
C VAL A 44 2.64 -5.50 -32.29
N ALA A 45 1.73 -5.26 -33.24
CA ALA A 45 1.51 -3.93 -33.80
C ALA A 45 0.74 -2.98 -32.85
N THR A 46 -0.16 -3.51 -32.01
CA THR A 46 -1.00 -2.75 -31.05
C THR A 46 -0.24 -1.65 -30.27
N PRO A 47 0.92 -1.92 -29.64
CA PRO A 47 1.68 -0.89 -28.91
C PRO A 47 2.18 0.30 -29.76
N LEU A 48 2.30 0.11 -31.08
CA LEU A 48 2.83 1.09 -32.03
C LEU A 48 1.73 1.93 -32.70
N LEU A 49 0.48 1.49 -32.61
CA LEU A 49 -0.66 2.15 -33.23
C LEU A 49 -0.97 3.50 -32.56
N PRO A 50 -1.52 4.47 -33.32
CA PRO A 50 -1.77 5.80 -32.81
C PRO A 50 -2.89 5.83 -31.76
N VAL A 51 -2.79 6.81 -30.87
CA VAL A 51 -3.75 7.11 -29.79
C VAL A 51 -4.20 8.56 -29.88
N ASP A 52 -5.42 8.86 -29.44
CA ASP A 52 -5.92 10.21 -29.32
C ASP A 52 -5.65 10.73 -27.90
N GLN A 53 -4.70 11.67 -27.78
CA GLN A 53 -4.32 12.31 -26.53
C GLN A 53 -5.21 13.53 -26.29
N THR A 54 -5.73 13.69 -25.07
CA THR A 54 -6.36 14.92 -24.62
C THR A 54 -5.29 15.90 -24.14
N THR A 55 -5.04 16.97 -24.89
CA THR A 55 -4.05 17.99 -24.54
C THR A 55 -4.67 19.04 -23.62
N ALA A 56 -3.93 19.51 -22.61
CA ALA A 56 -4.39 20.56 -21.70
C ALA A 56 -3.38 21.71 -21.59
N GLN A 57 -3.86 22.94 -21.62
CA GLN A 57 -3.07 24.16 -21.40
C GLN A 57 -3.66 25.00 -20.28
N LEU A 58 -2.79 25.46 -19.39
CA LEU A 58 -3.12 26.43 -18.35
C LEU A 58 -2.77 27.83 -18.84
N ASN A 59 -3.80 28.66 -19.03
CA ASN A 59 -3.64 30.05 -19.43
C ASN A 59 -4.09 31.01 -18.32
N TRP A 60 -3.32 32.06 -18.10
CA TRP A 60 -3.62 33.13 -17.14
C TRP A 60 -3.14 34.49 -17.70
N PRO A 61 -3.85 35.62 -17.48
CA PRO A 61 -5.01 35.84 -16.61
C PRO A 61 -6.32 35.22 -17.12
N GLN A 62 -7.19 34.81 -16.19
CA GLN A 62 -8.55 34.34 -16.47
C GLN A 62 -9.56 35.45 -16.14
N ASN A 63 -10.60 35.62 -16.95
CA ASN A 63 -11.62 36.68 -16.79
C ASN A 63 -11.07 38.13 -16.78
N GLY A 64 -9.89 38.36 -17.35
CA GLY A 64 -9.32 39.72 -17.49
C GLY A 64 -8.92 40.41 -16.18
N SER A 65 -8.72 39.65 -15.09
CA SER A 65 -8.38 40.20 -13.77
C SER A 65 -7.15 39.51 -13.16
N PHE A 66 -6.48 40.20 -12.24
CA PHE A 66 -5.48 39.61 -11.34
C PHE A 66 -6.18 38.76 -10.28
N GLY A 67 -6.61 37.56 -10.67
CA GLY A 67 -7.15 36.54 -9.77
C GLY A 67 -6.20 35.35 -9.68
N SER A 68 -5.86 34.91 -8.48
CA SER A 68 -5.07 33.69 -8.30
C SER A 68 -5.88 32.45 -8.70
N VAL A 69 -5.24 31.46 -9.30
CA VAL A 69 -5.89 30.20 -9.71
C VAL A 69 -5.10 28.99 -9.22
N GLU A 70 -5.81 27.93 -8.85
CA GLU A 70 -5.23 26.66 -8.43
C GLU A 70 -5.18 25.68 -9.60
N ALA A 71 -4.03 25.07 -9.83
CA ALA A 71 -3.82 24.04 -10.83
C ALA A 71 -2.67 23.11 -10.38
N PRO A 72 -2.86 22.33 -9.29
CA PRO A 72 -1.87 21.36 -8.81
C PRO A 72 -1.57 20.31 -9.87
N LEU A 73 -0.35 20.32 -10.42
CA LEU A 73 0.03 19.33 -11.43
C LEU A 73 0.52 18.04 -10.77
N ILE A 74 -0.09 16.90 -11.13
CA ILE A 74 0.32 15.58 -10.64
C ILE A 74 1.75 15.23 -11.07
N GLY A 75 2.14 15.64 -12.28
CA GLY A 75 3.48 15.49 -12.83
C GLY A 75 4.49 16.53 -12.32
N TYR A 76 4.07 17.40 -11.39
CA TYR A 76 4.76 18.57 -10.82
C TYR A 76 5.11 19.69 -11.80
N VAL A 77 5.63 19.36 -12.98
CA VAL A 77 6.12 20.32 -13.96
C VAL A 77 5.29 20.25 -15.25
N ALA A 78 5.19 21.38 -15.94
CA ALA A 78 4.65 21.44 -17.29
C ALA A 78 5.68 20.95 -18.33
N THR A 79 5.21 20.58 -19.52
CA THR A 79 6.07 20.24 -20.66
C THR A 79 6.88 21.45 -21.12
N ASP A 80 6.19 22.59 -21.25
CA ASP A 80 6.75 23.90 -21.53
C ASP A 80 5.96 24.97 -20.76
N LEU A 81 6.63 26.08 -20.46
CA LEU A 81 6.05 27.23 -19.78
C LEU A 81 6.57 28.52 -20.41
N ASN A 82 5.65 29.40 -20.79
CA ASN A 82 5.91 30.72 -21.35
C ASN A 82 5.20 31.79 -20.53
N ILE A 83 5.95 32.78 -20.07
CA ILE A 83 5.44 33.90 -19.27
C ILE A 83 5.87 35.21 -19.94
N THR A 84 4.92 36.13 -20.12
CA THR A 84 5.17 37.51 -20.51
C THR A 84 4.49 38.44 -19.53
N VAL A 85 5.25 39.31 -18.88
CA VAL A 85 4.76 40.30 -17.93
C VAL A 85 5.15 41.71 -18.41
N PRO A 86 4.20 42.61 -18.70
CA PRO A 86 4.51 44.02 -18.97
C PRO A 86 5.22 44.66 -17.76
N CYS A 87 6.32 45.40 -17.96
CA CYS A 87 7.08 45.94 -16.82
C CYS A 87 6.24 46.90 -15.95
N GLN A 88 5.27 47.60 -16.55
CA GLN A 88 4.33 48.47 -15.83
C GLN A 88 3.45 47.70 -14.81
N ALA A 89 3.25 46.40 -14.96
CA ALA A 89 2.53 45.58 -13.97
C ALA A 89 3.24 45.57 -12.61
N ALA A 90 4.57 45.76 -12.58
CA ALA A 90 5.35 45.84 -11.35
C ALA A 90 5.02 47.10 -10.53
N ALA A 91 4.34 48.11 -11.09
CA ALA A 91 3.92 49.30 -10.36
C ALA A 91 2.98 48.95 -9.19
N GLY A 92 2.20 47.87 -9.30
CA GLY A 92 1.33 47.38 -8.22
C GLY A 92 2.08 46.85 -6.99
N LEU A 93 3.38 46.57 -7.13
CA LEU A 93 4.27 46.21 -6.03
C LEU A 93 5.04 47.42 -5.48
N ALA A 94 4.97 48.59 -6.14
CA ALA A 94 5.67 49.79 -5.72
C ALA A 94 4.77 50.69 -4.84
N GLY A 95 5.39 51.47 -3.95
CA GLY A 95 4.73 52.49 -3.13
C GLY A 95 4.46 52.08 -1.67
N ARG A 96 4.41 53.09 -0.77
CA ARG A 96 4.27 52.91 0.68
C ARG A 96 2.98 52.16 1.10
N GLY A 97 1.91 52.27 0.31
CA GLY A 97 0.64 51.57 0.56
C GLY A 97 0.63 50.09 0.15
N ASN A 98 1.63 49.62 -0.60
CA ASN A 98 1.72 48.24 -1.13
C ASN A 98 2.86 47.45 -0.47
N ALA A 99 3.33 47.87 0.71
CA ALA A 99 4.47 47.25 1.38
C ALA A 99 4.29 45.73 1.62
N GLY A 100 3.05 45.28 1.88
CA GLY A 100 2.71 43.86 2.10
C GLY A 100 2.57 43.00 0.83
N LYS A 101 2.55 43.62 -0.37
CA LYS A 101 2.50 42.91 -1.66
C LYS A 101 3.92 42.70 -2.16
N THR A 102 4.33 41.44 -2.32
CA THR A 102 5.71 41.07 -2.66
C THR A 102 5.80 40.22 -3.92
N VAL A 103 4.74 39.50 -4.28
CA VAL A 103 4.72 38.60 -5.45
C VAL A 103 3.94 39.25 -6.60
N LEU A 104 4.62 39.39 -7.74
CA LEU A 104 3.95 39.75 -8.99
C LEU A 104 3.23 38.53 -9.57
N LEU A 105 3.96 37.42 -9.68
CA LEU A 105 3.47 36.14 -10.17
C LEU A 105 4.33 35.04 -9.53
N SER A 106 3.69 33.96 -9.09
CA SER A 106 4.38 32.75 -8.69
C SER A 106 3.59 31.50 -9.10
N THR A 107 4.31 30.41 -9.35
CA THR A 107 3.70 29.09 -9.58
C THR A 107 3.36 28.34 -8.29
N VAL A 108 3.73 28.90 -7.13
CA VAL A 108 3.54 28.34 -5.78
C VAL A 108 3.17 29.45 -4.78
N PRO A 109 2.40 29.16 -3.72
CA PRO A 109 2.16 30.14 -2.66
C PRO A 109 3.46 30.56 -1.94
N LYS A 110 3.71 31.87 -1.80
CA LYS A 110 4.94 32.40 -1.17
C LYS A 110 5.12 32.01 0.30
N GLN A 111 4.03 31.69 0.99
CA GLN A 111 4.01 31.33 2.41
C GLN A 111 4.42 29.87 2.65
N ALA A 112 4.46 29.05 1.59
CA ALA A 112 4.87 27.66 1.72
C ALA A 112 6.38 27.58 2.02
N PRO A 113 6.82 26.77 3.01
CA PRO A 113 8.22 26.73 3.43
C PRO A 113 9.22 26.41 2.31
N LYS A 114 8.81 25.57 1.34
CA LYS A 114 9.64 25.13 0.20
C LYS A 114 9.28 25.82 -1.13
N ALA A 115 8.61 26.98 -1.08
CA ALA A 115 8.18 27.72 -2.26
C ALA A 115 9.34 28.10 -3.19
N VAL A 116 10.37 28.75 -2.62
CA VAL A 116 11.55 29.22 -3.36
C VAL A 116 12.35 28.04 -3.94
N ASP A 117 12.38 26.91 -3.23
CA ASP A 117 13.15 25.72 -3.60
C ASP A 117 12.58 24.95 -4.80
N ARG A 118 11.25 25.01 -5.01
CA ARG A 118 10.56 24.15 -5.99
C ARG A 118 9.88 24.92 -7.13
N GLY A 119 9.34 26.10 -6.85
CA GLY A 119 8.54 26.88 -7.80
C GLY A 119 9.33 27.93 -8.57
N LEU A 120 8.57 28.75 -9.30
CA LEU A 120 9.00 30.01 -9.89
C LEU A 120 8.35 31.18 -9.14
N LEU A 121 9.15 32.18 -8.78
CA LEU A 121 8.71 33.38 -8.08
C LEU A 121 9.25 34.62 -8.81
N ILE A 122 8.36 35.51 -9.23
CA ILE A 122 8.68 36.88 -9.66
C ILE A 122 8.31 37.79 -8.50
N VAL A 123 9.32 38.20 -7.73
CA VAL A 123 9.14 38.86 -6.43
C VAL A 123 9.93 40.16 -6.32
N ARG A 124 9.35 41.12 -5.58
CA ARG A 124 10.07 42.30 -5.11
C ARG A 124 10.89 41.91 -3.87
N ALA A 125 12.21 41.89 -3.99
CA ALA A 125 13.14 41.72 -2.89
C ALA A 125 13.88 43.05 -2.67
N ASN A 126 13.57 43.74 -1.56
CA ASN A 126 14.00 45.11 -1.33
C ASN A 126 13.56 46.05 -2.48
N ASP A 127 14.51 46.73 -3.13
CA ASP A 127 14.28 47.62 -4.27
C ASP A 127 14.49 46.93 -5.63
N ASP A 128 14.70 45.61 -5.65
CA ASP A 128 14.92 44.82 -6.87
C ASP A 128 13.71 43.93 -7.19
N LEU A 129 13.45 43.74 -8.47
CA LEU A 129 12.56 42.70 -8.99
C LEU A 129 13.42 41.50 -9.41
N VAL A 130 13.18 40.36 -8.76
CA VAL A 130 13.96 39.13 -8.94
C VAL A 130 13.05 38.04 -9.49
N LEU A 131 13.51 37.35 -10.54
CA LEU A 131 12.91 36.09 -10.99
C LEU A 131 13.78 34.92 -10.50
N VAL A 132 13.22 34.13 -9.59
CA VAL A 132 13.86 32.94 -9.02
C VAL A 132 13.14 31.69 -9.50
N VAL A 133 13.91 30.66 -9.86
CA VAL A 133 13.39 29.32 -10.17
C VAL A 133 14.23 28.30 -9.42
N ARG A 134 13.60 27.44 -8.61
CA ARG A 134 14.29 26.39 -7.84
C ARG A 134 15.53 26.88 -7.08
N ASN A 135 15.36 27.93 -6.29
CA ASN A 135 16.40 28.60 -5.51
C ASN A 135 17.55 29.24 -6.32
N VAL A 136 17.42 29.33 -7.65
CA VAL A 136 18.40 29.99 -8.52
C VAL A 136 17.81 31.27 -9.09
N PRO A 137 18.38 32.46 -8.80
CA PRO A 137 17.98 33.69 -9.47
C PRO A 137 18.42 33.64 -10.94
N VAL A 138 17.47 33.79 -11.86
CA VAL A 138 17.74 33.77 -13.30
C VAL A 138 18.07 35.19 -13.78
N VAL A 139 17.25 36.18 -13.39
CA VAL A 139 17.47 37.59 -13.74
C VAL A 139 17.01 38.49 -12.59
N THR A 140 17.71 39.62 -12.42
CA THR A 140 17.44 40.63 -11.39
C THR A 140 17.56 42.01 -12.01
N ALA A 141 16.65 42.92 -11.69
CA ALA A 141 16.70 44.32 -12.12
C ALA A 141 16.17 45.27 -11.01
N PRO A 142 16.78 46.45 -10.80
CA PRO A 142 16.23 47.45 -9.90
C PRO A 142 14.84 47.89 -10.32
N LEU A 143 13.91 47.99 -9.37
CA LEU A 143 12.51 48.34 -9.63
C LEU A 143 12.38 49.72 -10.29
N SER A 144 13.30 50.64 -9.99
CA SER A 144 13.38 51.95 -10.66
C SER A 144 13.67 51.86 -12.15
N GLN A 145 14.49 50.89 -12.58
CA GLN A 145 14.78 50.62 -13.99
C GLN A 145 13.63 49.85 -14.66
N VAL A 146 13.03 48.90 -13.94
CA VAL A 146 11.86 48.14 -14.42
C VAL A 146 10.66 49.05 -14.67
N LEU A 147 10.43 50.05 -13.82
CA LEU A 147 9.35 51.03 -14.00
C LEU A 147 9.73 52.18 -14.94
N GLY A 148 10.98 52.22 -15.41
CA GLY A 148 11.46 53.21 -16.37
C GLY A 148 10.92 52.97 -17.78
N PRO A 149 10.97 53.98 -18.66
CA PRO A 149 10.43 53.90 -20.02
C PRO A 149 11.18 52.91 -20.92
N ALA A 150 12.37 52.47 -20.53
CA ALA A 150 13.18 51.51 -21.29
C ALA A 150 12.68 50.06 -21.16
N CYS A 151 12.07 49.68 -20.03
CA CYS A 151 11.60 48.31 -19.79
C CYS A 151 10.24 48.10 -20.45
N GLN A 152 10.19 47.23 -21.46
CA GLN A 152 8.95 46.92 -22.17
C GLN A 152 8.19 45.80 -21.46
N ARG A 153 8.85 44.64 -21.30
CA ARG A 153 8.29 43.42 -20.70
C ARG A 153 9.37 42.50 -20.17
N LEU A 154 9.01 41.71 -19.18
CA LEU A 154 9.75 40.54 -18.72
C LEU A 154 9.22 39.30 -19.45
N THR A 155 10.10 38.59 -20.15
CA THR A 155 9.78 37.30 -20.75
C THR A 155 10.52 36.19 -20.01
N PHE A 156 9.84 35.07 -19.81
CA PHE A 156 10.42 33.86 -19.24
C PHE A 156 9.94 32.63 -19.98
N THR A 157 10.86 31.74 -20.31
CA THR A 157 10.58 30.44 -20.93
C THR A 157 11.27 29.34 -20.16
N ALA A 158 10.55 28.23 -19.95
CA ALA A 158 11.11 27.02 -19.34
C ALA A 158 10.88 25.80 -20.21
N HIS A 159 11.99 25.18 -20.60
CA HIS A 159 12.07 23.89 -21.25
C HIS A 159 12.95 22.96 -20.41
N ALA A 160 12.94 21.66 -20.73
CA ALA A 160 13.70 20.67 -19.95
C ALA A 160 15.22 20.83 -20.07
N ASP A 161 15.71 21.38 -21.18
CA ASP A 161 17.13 21.59 -21.47
C ASP A 161 17.66 22.90 -20.88
N LYS A 162 16.82 23.96 -20.86
CA LYS A 162 17.18 25.27 -20.32
C LYS A 162 15.98 26.13 -19.92
N VAL A 163 16.24 27.06 -19.01
CA VAL A 163 15.33 28.15 -18.63
C VAL A 163 15.97 29.49 -18.99
N THR A 164 15.17 30.41 -19.51
CA THR A 164 15.62 31.74 -19.95
C THR A 164 14.69 32.82 -19.41
N ALA A 165 15.26 33.92 -18.91
CA ALA A 165 14.53 35.12 -18.51
C ALA A 165 15.18 36.36 -19.10
N GLU A 166 14.39 37.33 -19.55
CA GLU A 166 14.90 38.58 -20.12
C GLU A 166 14.00 39.77 -19.77
N PHE A 167 14.61 40.87 -19.30
CA PHE A 167 13.96 42.18 -19.24
C PHE A 167 14.18 42.91 -20.56
N VAL A 168 13.22 42.79 -21.47
CA VAL A 168 13.32 43.34 -22.82
C VAL A 168 13.38 44.87 -22.76
N GLY A 169 14.46 45.43 -23.29
CA GLY A 169 14.75 46.86 -23.34
C GLY A 169 15.71 47.35 -22.25
N LEU A 170 16.02 46.53 -21.24
CA LEU A 170 17.10 46.80 -20.29
C LEU A 170 18.40 46.14 -20.75
N THR A 171 19.53 46.77 -20.43
CA THR A 171 20.88 46.26 -20.71
C THR A 171 21.65 46.03 -19.44
N GLN A 172 22.64 45.14 -19.49
CA GLN A 172 23.51 44.87 -18.35
C GLN A 172 24.39 46.07 -18.04
N GLY A 173 24.61 46.28 -16.73
CA GLY A 173 25.37 47.42 -16.23
C GLY A 173 26.86 47.41 -16.60
N PRO A 174 27.57 48.51 -16.37
CA PRO A 174 28.98 48.65 -16.76
C PRO A 174 29.93 47.67 -16.02
N ASN A 175 29.52 47.14 -14.87
CA ASN A 175 30.34 46.28 -14.00
C ASN A 175 30.00 44.78 -14.10
N THR A 176 29.19 44.37 -15.07
CA THR A 176 28.84 42.95 -15.31
C THR A 176 29.81 42.28 -16.28
N GLU A 177 29.77 40.95 -16.39
CA GLU A 177 30.61 40.21 -17.35
C GLU A 177 30.40 40.64 -18.81
N HIS A 178 29.19 41.10 -19.18
CA HIS A 178 28.85 41.49 -20.55
C HIS A 178 28.17 42.87 -20.61
N PRO A 179 28.89 43.98 -20.37
CA PRO A 179 28.32 45.32 -20.36
C PRO A 179 27.64 45.68 -21.69
N GLY A 180 26.44 46.27 -21.62
CA GLY A 180 25.68 46.70 -22.81
C GLY A 180 24.93 45.58 -23.55
N ALA A 181 25.12 44.31 -23.19
CA ALA A 181 24.26 43.22 -23.67
C ALA A 181 22.84 43.35 -23.08
N PRO A 182 21.80 42.74 -23.70
CA PRO A 182 20.48 42.66 -23.09
C PRO A 182 20.52 42.05 -21.70
N LEU A 183 19.67 42.56 -20.78
CA LEU A 183 19.54 42.03 -19.42
C LEU A 183 18.80 40.69 -19.45
N ARG A 184 19.54 39.64 -19.78
CA ARG A 184 19.07 38.26 -19.96
C ARG A 184 19.87 37.31 -19.09
N GLY A 185 19.17 36.39 -18.45
CA GLY A 185 19.73 35.24 -17.75
C GLY A 185 19.30 33.93 -18.40
N GLU A 186 20.23 33.00 -18.52
CA GLU A 186 19.97 31.64 -19.00
C GLU A 186 20.64 30.63 -18.06
N LYS A 187 19.94 29.54 -17.74
CA LYS A 187 20.47 28.40 -16.99
C LYS A 187 20.19 27.11 -17.75
N SER A 188 21.22 26.32 -17.98
CA SER A 188 21.19 25.05 -18.72
C SER A 188 22.00 23.97 -17.97
N GLY A 189 21.97 22.73 -18.45
CA GLY A 189 22.70 21.60 -17.85
C GLY A 189 21.98 20.91 -16.68
N TYR A 190 20.76 21.36 -16.35
CA TYR A 190 19.87 20.76 -15.37
C TYR A 190 18.41 21.09 -15.71
N ASP A 191 17.46 20.23 -15.33
CA ASP A 191 16.03 20.48 -15.54
C ASP A 191 15.47 21.42 -14.48
N PHE A 192 15.53 22.72 -14.79
CA PHE A 192 15.06 23.81 -13.95
C PHE A 192 13.56 24.08 -14.04
N ARG A 193 12.76 23.24 -14.73
CA ARG A 193 11.31 23.51 -14.83
C ARG A 193 10.67 23.66 -13.44
N PRO A 194 9.91 24.74 -13.20
CA PRO A 194 9.32 24.99 -11.89
C PRO A 194 8.19 24.02 -11.62
N GLN A 195 8.03 23.65 -10.35
CA GLN A 195 6.81 23.00 -9.91
C GLN A 195 5.65 23.99 -9.96
N ILE A 196 4.49 23.54 -10.46
CA ILE A 196 3.28 24.35 -10.63
C ILE A 196 2.18 23.75 -9.76
N VAL A 197 1.71 24.54 -8.79
CA VAL A 197 0.47 24.25 -8.05
C VAL A 197 -0.66 25.23 -8.33
N GLY A 198 -0.40 26.22 -9.18
CA GLY A 198 -1.32 27.27 -9.58
C GLY A 198 -0.57 28.46 -10.16
N VAL A 199 -1.28 29.58 -10.30
CA VAL A 199 -0.70 30.89 -10.60
C VAL A 199 -1.19 31.86 -9.53
N PHE A 200 -0.28 32.30 -8.67
CA PHE A 200 -0.57 33.12 -7.50
C PHE A 200 0.00 34.53 -7.67
N THR A 201 -0.75 35.53 -7.22
CA THR A 201 -0.35 36.93 -7.24
C THR A 201 -0.90 37.66 -6.02
N ASP A 202 -0.15 38.64 -5.49
CA ASP A 202 -0.65 39.55 -4.46
C ASP A 202 -1.36 40.78 -5.07
N LEU A 203 -1.32 40.90 -6.41
CA LEU A 203 -1.98 41.97 -7.14
C LEU A 203 -3.47 41.67 -7.28
N SER A 204 -4.25 42.73 -7.47
CA SER A 204 -5.71 42.69 -7.57
C SER A 204 -6.17 43.76 -8.55
N GLY A 205 -7.31 43.56 -9.21
CA GLY A 205 -7.86 44.50 -10.19
C GLY A 205 -7.76 43.98 -11.63
N PRO A 206 -7.97 44.84 -12.65
CA PRO A 206 -7.94 44.42 -14.05
C PRO A 206 -6.51 44.02 -14.46
N ALA A 207 -6.39 42.97 -15.25
CA ALA A 207 -5.11 42.53 -15.79
C ALA A 207 -4.68 43.45 -16.95
N PRO A 208 -3.42 43.94 -16.97
CA PRO A 208 -2.94 44.82 -18.03
C PRO A 208 -2.79 44.06 -19.36
N PRO A 209 -2.93 44.75 -20.51
CA PRO A 209 -2.70 44.14 -21.80
C PRO A 209 -1.26 43.67 -21.94
N GLY A 210 -1.06 42.50 -22.55
CA GLY A 210 0.26 41.89 -22.75
C GLY A 210 0.74 41.01 -21.59
N LEU A 211 -0.02 40.90 -20.49
CA LEU A 211 0.21 39.89 -19.45
C LEU A 211 -0.27 38.52 -19.94
N SER A 212 0.63 37.55 -20.01
CA SER A 212 0.31 36.17 -20.35
C SER A 212 1.15 35.16 -19.59
N PHE A 213 0.52 34.07 -19.21
CA PHE A 213 1.12 32.87 -18.69
C PHE A 213 0.47 31.72 -19.45
N SER A 214 1.28 30.86 -20.06
CA SER A 214 0.82 29.68 -20.77
C SER A 214 1.72 28.50 -20.43
N ALA A 215 1.13 27.45 -19.85
CA ALA A 215 1.83 26.23 -19.51
C ALA A 215 1.14 25.02 -20.16
N THR A 216 1.89 24.22 -20.91
CA THR A 216 1.38 22.98 -21.51
C THR A 216 1.49 21.85 -20.49
N ILE A 217 0.35 21.38 -19.99
CA ILE A 217 0.31 20.33 -18.97
C ILE A 217 0.70 19.00 -19.60
N ASP A 218 1.55 18.24 -18.90
CA ASP A 218 1.92 16.90 -19.35
C ASP A 218 0.74 15.92 -19.17
N THR A 219 0.07 15.67 -20.29
CA THR A 219 -1.12 14.81 -20.39
C THR A 219 -0.82 13.54 -21.18
N ARG A 220 0.45 13.12 -21.28
CA ARG A 220 0.88 12.03 -22.17
C ARG A 220 0.16 10.69 -21.92
N TYR A 221 -0.30 10.46 -20.70
CA TYR A 221 -0.99 9.24 -20.28
C TYR A 221 -2.53 9.33 -20.38
N SER A 222 -3.08 10.53 -20.51
CA SER A 222 -4.51 10.77 -20.75
C SER A 222 -4.82 10.59 -22.24
N SER A 223 -4.90 9.32 -22.65
CA SER A 223 -5.15 8.93 -24.03
C SER A 223 -6.40 8.07 -24.18
N SER A 224 -6.84 7.90 -25.41
CA SER A 224 -7.83 6.90 -25.81
C SER A 224 -7.38 6.19 -27.09
N PRO A 225 -7.71 4.91 -27.28
CA PRO A 225 -7.35 4.18 -28.49
C PRO A 225 -8.11 4.75 -29.70
N THR A 226 -7.38 5.07 -30.77
CA THR A 226 -8.00 5.45 -32.06
C THR A 226 -8.88 4.32 -32.60
N PRO A 227 -9.83 4.59 -33.53
CA PRO A 227 -10.61 3.55 -34.19
C PRO A 227 -9.74 2.47 -34.86
N LEU A 228 -8.57 2.84 -35.39
CA LEU A 228 -7.60 1.92 -35.98
C LEU A 228 -7.00 0.98 -34.91
N LYS A 229 -6.56 1.53 -33.77
CA LYS A 229 -6.05 0.74 -32.64
C LYS A 229 -7.14 -0.19 -32.12
N MET A 230 -8.36 0.31 -31.94
CA MET A 230 -9.52 -0.49 -31.50
C MET A 230 -9.82 -1.65 -32.45
N ALA A 231 -9.87 -1.40 -33.77
CA ALA A 231 -10.11 -2.43 -34.77
C ALA A 231 -9.02 -3.51 -34.77
N ALA A 232 -7.74 -3.12 -34.66
CA ALA A 232 -6.62 -4.05 -34.57
C ALA A 232 -6.69 -4.93 -33.32
N MET A 233 -7.05 -4.35 -32.17
CA MET A 233 -7.23 -5.09 -30.92
C MET A 233 -8.37 -6.12 -31.03
N ILE A 234 -9.55 -5.70 -31.48
CA ILE A 234 -10.71 -6.59 -31.64
C ILE A 234 -10.40 -7.71 -32.63
N LEU A 235 -9.84 -7.36 -33.80
CA LEU A 235 -9.49 -8.33 -34.82
C LEU A 235 -8.41 -9.31 -34.32
N GLY A 236 -7.40 -8.82 -33.59
CA GLY A 236 -6.37 -9.66 -32.98
C GLY A 236 -6.94 -10.68 -31.99
N LEU A 237 -7.89 -10.27 -31.15
CA LEU A 237 -8.59 -11.16 -30.22
C LEU A 237 -9.44 -12.22 -30.95
N VAL A 238 -10.23 -11.80 -31.95
CA VAL A 238 -11.08 -12.71 -32.73
C VAL A 238 -10.24 -13.72 -33.52
N LEU A 239 -9.15 -13.28 -34.15
CA LEU A 239 -8.25 -14.14 -34.90
C LEU A 239 -7.50 -15.13 -33.99
N THR A 240 -7.09 -14.68 -32.79
CA THR A 240 -6.53 -15.59 -31.78
C THR A 240 -7.55 -16.64 -31.37
N GLY A 241 -8.80 -16.25 -31.09
CA GLY A 241 -9.89 -17.17 -30.81
C GLY A 241 -10.14 -18.18 -31.93
N ALA A 242 -10.20 -17.72 -33.18
CA ALA A 242 -10.34 -18.58 -34.36
C ALA A 242 -9.15 -19.55 -34.51
N ALA A 243 -7.92 -19.10 -34.27
CA ALA A 243 -6.73 -19.94 -34.30
C ALA A 243 -6.76 -21.03 -33.23
N LEU A 244 -7.25 -20.73 -32.03
CA LEU A 244 -7.41 -21.70 -30.95
C LEU A 244 -8.52 -22.72 -31.23
N VAL A 245 -9.65 -22.29 -31.81
CA VAL A 245 -10.71 -23.19 -32.26
C VAL A 245 -10.19 -24.12 -33.37
N ALA A 246 -9.43 -23.59 -34.33
CA ALA A 246 -8.80 -24.41 -35.35
C ALA A 246 -7.78 -25.40 -34.75
N LEU A 247 -6.97 -24.97 -33.78
CA LEU A 247 -6.07 -25.85 -33.04
C LEU A 247 -6.83 -26.97 -32.30
N HIS A 248 -7.99 -26.64 -31.70
CA HIS A 248 -8.85 -27.64 -31.05
C HIS A 248 -9.33 -28.72 -32.03
N ILE A 249 -9.76 -28.32 -33.23
CA ILE A 249 -10.20 -29.25 -34.28
C ILE A 249 -9.04 -30.18 -34.69
N LEU A 250 -7.85 -29.62 -34.92
CA LEU A 250 -6.64 -30.40 -35.23
C LEU A 250 -6.26 -31.37 -34.10
N ASP A 251 -6.48 -30.95 -32.86
CA ASP A 251 -6.31 -31.80 -31.70
C ASP A 251 -7.29 -32.98 -31.75
N THR A 252 -8.56 -32.80 -32.15
CA THR A 252 -9.55 -33.90 -32.19
C THR A 252 -9.35 -34.95 -33.28
N ALA A 253 -8.41 -34.75 -34.20
CA ALA A 253 -8.14 -35.64 -35.34
C ALA A 253 -7.80 -37.10 -34.97
N ASP A 254 -7.30 -37.35 -33.75
CA ASP A 254 -6.93 -38.70 -33.30
C ASP A 254 -8.14 -39.58 -32.90
N GLY A 255 -9.37 -39.14 -33.15
CA GLY A 255 -10.61 -39.91 -32.89
C GLY A 255 -10.99 -40.12 -31.42
N THR A 256 -10.14 -39.67 -30.50
CA THR A 256 -10.32 -39.81 -29.05
C THR A 256 -11.26 -38.74 -28.51
N ARG A 257 -12.53 -39.11 -28.31
CA ARG A 257 -13.51 -38.26 -27.58
C ARG A 257 -13.18 -38.22 -26.09
N HIS A 258 -13.21 -37.02 -25.51
CA HIS A 258 -13.13 -36.86 -24.06
C HIS A 258 -14.34 -37.54 -23.40
N ARG A 259 -14.12 -38.63 -22.66
CA ARG A 259 -15.20 -39.29 -21.90
C ARG A 259 -15.73 -38.42 -20.75
N ARG A 260 -14.89 -37.55 -20.14
CA ARG A 260 -15.26 -36.56 -19.10
C ARG A 260 -14.32 -35.35 -19.12
N PHE A 261 -14.86 -34.13 -18.97
CA PHE A 261 -14.08 -32.89 -18.87
C PHE A 261 -13.61 -32.60 -17.42
N LEU A 262 -14.38 -33.05 -16.44
CA LEU A 262 -14.14 -32.90 -15.00
C LEU A 262 -14.01 -34.30 -14.37
N PRO A 263 -13.04 -34.58 -13.46
CA PRO A 263 -13.04 -35.83 -12.69
C PRO A 263 -14.36 -36.13 -11.98
N ALA A 264 -14.66 -37.42 -11.81
CA ALA A 264 -15.89 -37.89 -11.17
C ALA A 264 -16.10 -37.36 -9.73
N ARG A 265 -15.00 -37.01 -9.06
CA ARG A 265 -14.98 -36.53 -7.67
C ARG A 265 -15.12 -35.00 -7.56
N TRP A 266 -15.25 -34.27 -8.67
CA TRP A 266 -15.35 -32.81 -8.66
C TRP A 266 -16.49 -32.35 -7.75
N TRP A 267 -17.66 -33.00 -7.81
CA TRP A 267 -18.88 -32.59 -7.10
C TRP A 267 -19.04 -33.14 -5.67
N SER A 268 -18.14 -33.99 -5.19
CA SER A 268 -18.26 -34.52 -3.81
C SER A 268 -17.65 -33.55 -2.80
N ILE A 269 -18.30 -33.28 -1.67
CA ILE A 269 -17.75 -32.46 -0.58
C ILE A 269 -17.38 -33.37 0.60
N GLY A 270 -16.13 -33.28 1.09
CA GLY A 270 -15.68 -33.99 2.29
C GLY A 270 -15.67 -33.09 3.54
N GLY A 271 -15.56 -33.69 4.72
CA GLY A 271 -15.47 -32.92 5.98
C GLY A 271 -14.27 -31.97 6.06
N LEU A 272 -13.14 -32.34 5.46
CA LEU A 272 -11.98 -31.44 5.34
C LEU A 272 -12.26 -30.24 4.42
N ASP A 273 -13.01 -30.45 3.33
CA ASP A 273 -13.40 -29.35 2.43
C ASP A 273 -14.29 -28.36 3.20
N ALA A 274 -15.28 -28.87 3.94
CA ALA A 274 -16.16 -28.03 4.76
C ALA A 274 -15.38 -27.22 5.81
N LEU A 275 -14.36 -27.81 6.45
CA LEU A 275 -13.50 -27.11 7.39
C LEU A 275 -12.67 -26.01 6.72
N VAL A 276 -12.03 -26.30 5.58
CA VAL A 276 -11.23 -25.30 4.84
C VAL A 276 -12.12 -24.15 4.38
N ILE A 277 -13.30 -24.44 3.85
CA ILE A 277 -14.29 -23.43 3.45
C ILE A 277 -14.69 -22.58 4.66
N ALA A 278 -15.01 -23.21 5.80
CA ALA A 278 -15.39 -22.50 7.02
C ALA A 278 -14.27 -21.57 7.52
N VAL A 279 -13.02 -22.03 7.52
CA VAL A 279 -11.86 -21.21 7.92
C VAL A 279 -11.68 -20.02 6.97
N LEU A 280 -11.71 -20.25 5.66
CA LEU A 280 -11.58 -19.18 4.66
C LEU A 280 -12.71 -18.15 4.76
N THR A 281 -13.96 -18.62 4.91
CA THR A 281 -15.12 -17.73 5.05
C THR A 281 -15.06 -16.95 6.35
N TRP A 282 -14.68 -17.57 7.47
CA TRP A 282 -14.54 -16.85 8.74
C TRP A 282 -13.41 -15.82 8.68
N TRP A 283 -12.27 -16.19 8.09
CA TRP A 283 -11.13 -15.29 7.89
C TRP A 283 -11.43 -14.11 6.97
N HIS A 284 -12.34 -14.26 6.01
CA HIS A 284 -12.82 -13.14 5.19
C HIS A 284 -13.43 -12.02 6.05
N PHE A 285 -14.08 -12.35 7.17
CA PHE A 285 -14.65 -11.38 8.09
C PHE A 285 -13.65 -10.90 9.14
N VAL A 286 -13.02 -11.81 9.88
CA VAL A 286 -12.21 -11.47 11.06
C VAL A 286 -10.72 -11.34 10.77
N GLY A 287 -10.26 -11.93 9.67
CA GLY A 287 -8.85 -12.03 9.33
C GLY A 287 -8.23 -10.69 8.94
N ALA A 288 -6.93 -10.58 9.17
CA ALA A 288 -6.16 -9.39 8.83
C ALA A 288 -6.12 -9.13 7.32
N ASN A 289 -6.11 -7.86 6.97
CA ASN A 289 -5.93 -7.38 5.60
C ASN A 289 -4.46 -7.29 5.21
N THR A 290 -4.18 -7.13 3.91
CA THR A 290 -2.81 -6.88 3.46
C THR A 290 -2.46 -5.39 3.55
N SER A 291 -1.16 -5.05 3.56
CA SER A 291 -0.70 -3.67 3.73
C SER A 291 -1.18 -2.72 2.64
N ASP A 292 -1.30 -3.20 1.40
CA ASP A 292 -1.48 -2.36 0.21
C ASP A 292 -2.95 -2.30 -0.24
N ASP A 293 -3.87 -2.84 0.56
CA ASP A 293 -5.30 -2.85 0.20
C ASP A 293 -5.85 -1.43 0.04
N GLY A 294 -5.42 -0.49 0.90
CA GLY A 294 -5.77 0.92 0.77
C GLY A 294 -5.17 1.55 -0.49
N TYR A 295 -3.94 1.18 -0.84
CA TYR A 295 -3.21 1.67 -2.02
C TYR A 295 -3.96 1.34 -3.31
N ILE A 296 -4.32 0.06 -3.46
CA ILE A 296 -4.98 -0.48 -4.65
C ILE A 296 -6.43 0.02 -4.74
N LEU A 297 -7.14 0.09 -3.61
CA LEU A 297 -8.52 0.57 -3.58
C LEU A 297 -8.62 2.03 -4.03
N THR A 298 -7.77 2.92 -3.55
CA THR A 298 -7.86 4.34 -3.94
C THR A 298 -7.47 4.53 -5.39
N MET A 299 -6.43 3.85 -5.89
CA MET A 299 -6.08 3.87 -7.32
C MET A 299 -7.24 3.43 -8.21
N ALA A 300 -7.89 2.31 -7.88
CA ALA A 300 -9.05 1.82 -8.61
C ALA A 300 -10.25 2.79 -8.56
N ARG A 301 -10.45 3.49 -7.43
CA ARG A 301 -11.54 4.48 -7.29
C ARG A 301 -11.29 5.77 -8.07
N VAL A 302 -10.04 6.19 -8.27
CA VAL A 302 -9.72 7.43 -8.98
C VAL A 302 -9.47 7.22 -10.48
N SER A 303 -9.18 5.98 -10.93
CA SER A 303 -8.76 5.69 -12.30
C SER A 303 -9.79 6.09 -13.37
N GLU A 304 -11.08 5.96 -13.08
CA GLU A 304 -12.14 6.32 -14.02
C GLU A 304 -12.21 7.81 -14.29
N HIS A 305 -12.00 8.63 -13.25
CA HIS A 305 -11.97 10.08 -13.40
C HIS A 305 -10.69 10.56 -14.08
N ALA A 306 -9.57 9.88 -13.80
CA ALA A 306 -8.27 10.14 -14.42
C ALA A 306 -8.22 9.80 -15.91
N GLY A 307 -9.01 8.80 -16.34
CA GLY A 307 -9.01 8.26 -17.70
C GLY A 307 -7.93 7.20 -17.96
N TYR A 308 -7.10 6.86 -16.96
CA TYR A 308 -6.08 5.82 -17.02
C TYR A 308 -5.74 5.30 -15.61
N MET A 309 -5.08 4.14 -15.53
CA MET A 309 -4.68 3.52 -14.25
C MET A 309 -3.36 4.13 -13.73
N ALA A 310 -3.45 5.33 -13.18
CA ALA A 310 -2.31 6.04 -12.59
C ALA A 310 -1.82 5.39 -11.31
N ASN A 311 -0.51 5.37 -11.09
CA ASN A 311 0.02 5.29 -9.74
C ASN A 311 -0.27 6.61 -9.02
N TYR A 312 -1.25 6.59 -8.13
CA TYR A 312 -1.78 7.78 -7.47
C TYR A 312 -0.85 8.36 -6.40
N TYR A 313 -0.02 7.51 -5.78
CA TYR A 313 0.74 7.89 -4.59
C TYR A 313 2.20 8.20 -4.87
N ARG A 314 2.75 7.78 -6.00
CA ARG A 314 4.18 7.89 -6.31
C ARG A 314 4.40 8.00 -7.82
N TRP A 315 5.62 8.36 -8.19
CA TRP A 315 6.13 8.39 -9.56
C TRP A 315 5.35 9.34 -10.47
N PHE A 316 5.01 10.53 -9.97
CA PHE A 316 4.55 11.67 -10.77
C PHE A 316 3.29 11.35 -11.61
N GLY A 317 2.41 10.49 -11.11
CA GLY A 317 1.20 10.07 -11.80
C GLY A 317 1.43 9.12 -12.98
N THR A 318 2.60 8.48 -13.10
CA THR A 318 2.81 7.51 -14.19
C THR A 318 1.88 6.28 -14.07
N PRO A 319 1.44 5.67 -15.19
CA PRO A 319 0.55 4.52 -15.16
C PRO A 319 1.20 3.29 -14.50
N GLU A 320 0.39 2.37 -13.97
CA GLU A 320 0.86 1.05 -13.47
C GLU A 320 1.37 0.09 -14.54
N ALA A 321 1.07 0.39 -15.81
CA ALA A 321 1.50 -0.39 -16.95
C ALA A 321 3.03 -0.66 -16.92
N PRO A 322 3.47 -1.88 -17.31
CA PRO A 322 2.71 -2.93 -17.99
C PRO A 322 1.87 -3.83 -17.06
N PHE A 323 1.82 -3.55 -15.75
CA PHE A 323 1.14 -4.38 -14.77
C PHE A 323 -0.28 -3.87 -14.44
N GLY A 324 -1.06 -4.68 -13.72
CA GLY A 324 -2.24 -4.18 -13.03
C GLY A 324 -3.55 -4.20 -13.82
N TRP A 325 -3.68 -5.01 -14.87
CA TRP A 325 -4.92 -5.16 -15.65
C TRP A 325 -6.16 -5.50 -14.80
N TYR A 326 -5.97 -6.13 -13.64
CA TYR A 326 -7.04 -6.49 -12.73
C TYR A 326 -7.50 -5.31 -11.84
N TYR A 327 -6.70 -4.24 -11.71
CA TYR A 327 -7.12 -3.02 -11.02
C TYR A 327 -8.30 -2.37 -11.74
N ASP A 328 -8.35 -2.47 -13.06
CA ASP A 328 -9.50 -2.01 -13.85
C ASP A 328 -10.77 -2.81 -13.54
N LEU A 329 -10.63 -4.11 -13.24
CA LEU A 329 -11.76 -4.91 -12.78
C LEU A 329 -12.21 -4.49 -11.38
N LEU A 330 -11.26 -4.12 -10.50
CA LEU A 330 -11.58 -3.59 -9.18
C LEU A 330 -12.25 -2.21 -9.26
N ALA A 331 -11.88 -1.36 -10.22
CA ALA A 331 -12.55 -0.08 -10.46
C ALA A 331 -14.04 -0.30 -10.77
N LEU A 332 -14.33 -1.19 -11.73
CA LEU A 332 -15.70 -1.61 -12.05
C LEU A 332 -16.42 -2.26 -10.84
N TRP A 333 -15.70 -3.04 -10.04
CA TRP A 333 -16.25 -3.69 -8.84
C TRP A 333 -16.61 -2.69 -7.74
N ALA A 334 -15.86 -1.59 -7.64
CA ALA A 334 -16.03 -0.53 -6.65
C ALA A 334 -17.30 0.32 -6.88
N HIS A 335 -17.85 0.33 -8.10
CA HIS A 335 -19.16 0.96 -8.38
C HIS A 335 -20.30 0.38 -7.54
N VAL A 336 -20.24 -0.91 -7.20
CA VAL A 336 -21.27 -1.57 -6.39
C VAL A 336 -21.12 -1.21 -4.92
N SER A 337 -19.92 -1.37 -4.38
CA SER A 337 -19.58 -1.04 -3.01
C SER A 337 -18.07 -0.95 -2.84
N THR A 338 -17.60 -0.10 -1.93
CA THR A 338 -16.17 0.01 -1.57
C THR A 338 -15.84 -0.68 -0.25
N THR A 339 -16.79 -1.42 0.34
CA THR A 339 -16.60 -2.12 1.61
C THR A 339 -15.55 -3.23 1.51
N SER A 340 -14.80 -3.44 2.59
CA SER A 340 -13.74 -4.47 2.66
C SER A 340 -14.25 -5.88 2.31
N ILE A 341 -15.45 -6.25 2.78
CA ILE A 341 -16.06 -7.56 2.49
C ILE A 341 -16.40 -7.76 1.02
N TRP A 342 -16.79 -6.70 0.30
CA TRP A 342 -17.18 -6.77 -1.10
C TRP A 342 -15.96 -6.74 -2.01
N MET A 343 -15.04 -5.81 -1.76
CA MET A 343 -13.82 -5.65 -2.56
C MET A 343 -12.93 -6.89 -2.49
N ARG A 344 -12.91 -7.62 -1.37
CA ARG A 344 -12.15 -8.87 -1.20
C ARG A 344 -12.92 -10.13 -1.59
N LEU A 345 -14.17 -10.02 -2.02
CA LEU A 345 -14.97 -11.19 -2.41
C LEU A 345 -14.33 -11.99 -3.57
N PRO A 346 -13.76 -11.34 -4.61
CA PRO A 346 -12.98 -12.06 -5.63
C PRO A 346 -11.82 -12.85 -5.02
N THR A 347 -11.14 -12.30 -4.01
CA THR A 347 -10.04 -12.96 -3.30
C THR A 347 -10.50 -14.22 -2.57
N LEU A 348 -11.65 -14.17 -1.88
CA LEU A 348 -12.26 -15.36 -1.27
C LEU A 348 -12.61 -16.42 -2.33
N ALA A 349 -13.20 -16.01 -3.46
CA ALA A 349 -13.53 -16.93 -4.55
C ALA A 349 -12.27 -17.59 -5.14
N MET A 350 -11.16 -16.85 -5.26
CA MET A 350 -9.86 -17.40 -5.66
C MET A 350 -9.31 -18.39 -4.64
N ALA A 351 -9.43 -18.11 -3.34
CA ALA A 351 -9.02 -19.01 -2.26
C ALA A 351 -9.74 -20.36 -2.34
N LEU A 352 -11.07 -20.30 -2.48
CA LEU A 352 -11.92 -21.48 -2.61
C LEU A 352 -11.57 -22.26 -3.87
N THR A 353 -11.34 -21.57 -4.98
CA THR A 353 -10.93 -22.19 -6.25
C THR A 353 -9.55 -22.84 -6.15
N CYS A 354 -8.58 -22.20 -5.50
CA CYS A 354 -7.26 -22.77 -5.22
C CYS A 354 -7.38 -24.09 -4.45
N TRP A 355 -8.09 -24.09 -3.32
CA TRP A 355 -8.29 -25.33 -2.54
C TRP A 355 -8.98 -26.42 -3.37
N TRP A 356 -9.99 -26.03 -4.15
CA TRP A 356 -10.73 -26.95 -5.00
C TRP A 356 -9.84 -27.60 -6.06
N VAL A 357 -9.00 -26.81 -6.73
CA VAL A 357 -8.02 -27.28 -7.73
C VAL A 357 -6.96 -28.17 -7.07
N ILE A 358 -6.41 -27.77 -5.90
CA ILE A 358 -5.42 -28.56 -5.17
C ILE A 358 -5.98 -29.95 -4.82
N SER A 359 -7.16 -29.99 -4.21
CA SER A 359 -7.77 -31.21 -3.70
C SER A 359 -8.28 -32.17 -4.79
N ARG A 360 -8.78 -31.64 -5.92
CA ARG A 360 -9.47 -32.45 -6.96
C ARG A 360 -8.66 -32.67 -8.23
N GLU A 361 -7.81 -31.73 -8.63
CA GLU A 361 -6.98 -31.84 -9.84
C GLU A 361 -5.53 -32.23 -9.50
N VAL A 362 -4.91 -31.48 -8.59
CA VAL A 362 -3.46 -31.63 -8.31
C VAL A 362 -3.16 -32.89 -7.53
N MET A 363 -3.78 -33.07 -6.36
CA MET A 363 -3.50 -34.22 -5.48
C MET A 363 -3.72 -35.57 -6.16
N PRO A 364 -4.82 -35.82 -6.90
CA PRO A 364 -4.99 -37.09 -7.61
C PRO A 364 -3.97 -37.31 -8.73
N ARG A 365 -3.47 -36.23 -9.35
CA ARG A 365 -2.44 -36.30 -10.41
C ARG A 365 -1.04 -36.61 -9.85
N LEU A 366 -0.77 -36.24 -8.61
CA LEU A 366 0.52 -36.48 -7.94
C LEU A 366 0.77 -37.96 -7.59
N GLY A 367 -0.24 -38.81 -7.61
CA GLY A 367 -0.10 -40.26 -7.50
C GLY A 367 -1.06 -40.91 -6.52
N HIS A 368 -1.07 -42.25 -6.52
CA HIS A 368 -2.03 -43.03 -5.74
C HIS A 368 -1.87 -42.85 -4.23
N ALA A 369 -0.62 -42.78 -3.73
CA ALA A 369 -0.36 -42.61 -2.30
C ALA A 369 -0.82 -41.24 -1.78
N VAL A 370 -0.64 -40.17 -2.56
CA VAL A 370 -1.13 -38.83 -2.22
C VAL A 370 -2.65 -38.81 -2.19
N LYS A 371 -3.30 -39.48 -3.15
CA LYS A 371 -4.76 -39.52 -3.28
C LYS A 371 -5.44 -40.24 -2.11
N GLN A 372 -4.87 -41.34 -1.60
CA GLN A 372 -5.50 -42.16 -0.56
C GLN A 372 -5.10 -41.75 0.87
N ASN A 373 -3.93 -41.13 1.06
CA ASN A 373 -3.43 -40.81 2.37
C ASN A 373 -4.14 -39.58 2.98
N ARG A 374 -4.89 -39.80 4.07
CA ARG A 374 -5.55 -38.70 4.80
C ARG A 374 -4.56 -37.68 5.34
N ALA A 375 -3.40 -38.11 5.85
CA ALA A 375 -2.37 -37.20 6.35
C ALA A 375 -1.86 -36.25 5.25
N ALA A 376 -1.74 -36.73 4.02
CA ALA A 376 -1.35 -35.89 2.89
C ALA A 376 -2.40 -34.81 2.59
N ALA A 377 -3.69 -35.14 2.68
CA ALA A 377 -4.78 -34.17 2.52
C ALA A 377 -4.81 -33.12 3.64
N TRP A 378 -4.67 -33.55 4.90
CA TRP A 378 -4.63 -32.63 6.05
C TRP A 378 -3.39 -31.72 6.02
N THR A 379 -2.22 -32.25 5.63
CA THR A 379 -1.01 -31.44 5.46
C THR A 379 -1.15 -30.46 4.30
N ALA A 380 -1.76 -30.87 3.18
CA ALA A 380 -2.03 -29.98 2.06
C ALA A 380 -2.96 -28.82 2.44
N ALA A 381 -4.05 -29.11 3.16
CA ALA A 381 -4.96 -28.10 3.66
C ALA A 381 -4.29 -27.14 4.65
N GLY A 382 -3.54 -27.69 5.62
CA GLY A 382 -2.83 -26.89 6.63
C GLY A 382 -1.77 -25.99 6.02
N MET A 383 -0.95 -26.52 5.09
CA MET A 383 0.05 -25.73 4.36
C MET A 383 -0.58 -24.64 3.49
N PHE A 384 -1.68 -24.95 2.79
CA PHE A 384 -2.39 -23.97 1.99
C PHE A 384 -2.94 -22.82 2.86
N LEU A 385 -3.63 -23.15 3.94
CA LEU A 385 -4.20 -22.16 4.87
C LEU A 385 -3.10 -21.35 5.56
N ALA A 386 -2.04 -21.99 6.07
CA ALA A 386 -0.94 -21.30 6.76
C ALA A 386 -0.19 -20.30 5.87
N VAL A 387 -0.24 -20.45 4.54
CA VAL A 387 0.32 -19.45 3.61
C VAL A 387 -0.75 -18.44 3.20
N TRP A 388 -1.97 -18.89 2.88
CA TRP A 388 -3.04 -18.02 2.37
C TRP A 388 -3.52 -17.00 3.40
N LEU A 389 -3.83 -17.44 4.63
CA LEU A 389 -4.43 -16.59 5.66
C LEU A 389 -3.59 -15.33 5.95
N PRO A 390 -2.27 -15.42 6.19
CA PRO A 390 -1.48 -14.24 6.51
C PRO A 390 -1.02 -13.38 5.32
N LEU A 391 -1.09 -13.88 4.09
CA LEU A 391 -0.46 -13.23 2.92
C LEU A 391 -1.46 -12.81 1.84
N ASP A 392 -2.57 -13.53 1.67
CA ASP A 392 -3.43 -13.43 0.48
C ASP A 392 -4.85 -12.88 0.79
N ASN A 393 -5.09 -12.32 1.98
CA ASN A 393 -6.42 -11.84 2.41
C ASN A 393 -6.70 -10.36 2.05
N GLY A 394 -6.39 -9.95 0.82
CA GLY A 394 -6.44 -8.54 0.39
C GLY A 394 -6.71 -8.32 -1.10
N LEU A 395 -6.38 -7.12 -1.60
CA LEU A 395 -6.58 -6.67 -2.99
C LEU A 395 -5.33 -6.77 -3.86
N ARG A 396 -4.22 -7.21 -3.28
CA ARG A 396 -2.94 -7.38 -3.98
C ARG A 396 -2.99 -8.48 -5.05
N PRO A 397 -1.97 -8.61 -5.94
CA PRO A 397 -2.03 -9.57 -7.04
C PRO A 397 -1.63 -10.99 -6.63
N GLU A 398 -1.01 -11.21 -5.46
CA GLU A 398 -0.55 -12.53 -5.04
C GLU A 398 -1.62 -13.64 -5.07
N PRO A 399 -2.89 -13.42 -4.64
CA PRO A 399 -3.96 -14.40 -4.77
C PRO A 399 -4.24 -14.82 -6.23
N ILE A 400 -4.21 -13.86 -7.16
CA ILE A 400 -4.37 -14.11 -8.60
C ILE A 400 -3.19 -14.93 -9.10
N ILE A 401 -1.98 -14.59 -8.65
CA ILE A 401 -0.75 -15.27 -9.06
C ILE A 401 -0.69 -16.70 -8.54
N ALA A 402 -1.04 -16.92 -7.27
CA ALA A 402 -1.11 -18.24 -6.66
C ALA A 402 -2.08 -19.18 -7.42
N LEU A 403 -3.27 -18.66 -7.77
CA LEU A 403 -4.24 -19.39 -8.58
C LEU A 403 -3.74 -19.59 -10.02
N GLY A 404 -3.18 -18.55 -10.63
CA GLY A 404 -2.65 -18.57 -11.99
C GLY A 404 -1.57 -19.62 -12.20
N ILE A 405 -0.60 -19.72 -11.27
CA ILE A 405 0.44 -20.76 -11.28
C ILE A 405 -0.18 -22.16 -11.24
N LEU A 406 -1.17 -22.37 -10.37
CA LEU A 406 -1.87 -23.65 -10.26
C LEU A 406 -2.63 -24.03 -11.53
N LEU A 407 -3.36 -23.08 -12.12
CA LEU A 407 -4.13 -23.29 -13.34
C LEU A 407 -3.22 -23.52 -14.55
N THR A 408 -2.10 -22.81 -14.65
CA THR A 408 -1.07 -23.05 -15.67
C THR A 408 -0.49 -24.46 -15.52
N TRP A 409 -0.13 -24.87 -14.31
CA TRP A 409 0.35 -26.24 -14.06
C TRP A 409 -0.71 -27.30 -14.42
N CYS A 410 -1.95 -27.12 -14.00
CA CYS A 410 -3.04 -28.06 -14.30
C CYS A 410 -3.28 -28.20 -15.81
N SER A 411 -3.24 -27.07 -16.54
CA SER A 411 -3.41 -27.04 -17.99
C SER A 411 -2.28 -27.77 -18.71
N VAL A 412 -1.02 -27.55 -18.29
CA VAL A 412 0.15 -28.28 -18.80
C VAL A 412 0.08 -29.76 -18.48
N GLU A 413 -0.28 -30.15 -17.26
CA GLU A 413 -0.40 -31.54 -16.87
C GLU A 413 -1.47 -32.28 -17.66
N ARG A 414 -2.58 -31.59 -17.92
CA ARG A 414 -3.67 -32.11 -18.73
C ARG A 414 -3.22 -32.27 -20.18
N ALA A 415 -2.55 -31.27 -20.77
CA ALA A 415 -1.93 -31.38 -22.10
C ALA A 415 -1.01 -32.59 -22.22
N VAL A 416 -0.17 -32.82 -21.21
CA VAL A 416 0.78 -33.95 -21.18
C VAL A 416 0.09 -35.29 -21.00
N ALA A 417 -0.96 -35.36 -20.21
CA ALA A 417 -1.74 -36.58 -20.04
C ALA A 417 -2.54 -36.94 -21.31
N THR A 418 -3.09 -35.94 -22.02
CA THR A 418 -3.94 -36.16 -23.20
C THR A 418 -3.21 -36.04 -24.53
N SER A 419 -1.92 -35.66 -24.54
CA SER A 419 -1.14 -35.34 -25.74
C SER A 419 -1.81 -34.29 -26.64
N ARG A 420 -2.40 -33.24 -26.05
CA ARG A 420 -3.16 -32.17 -26.74
C ARG A 420 -2.43 -30.82 -26.61
N LEU A 421 -2.53 -29.96 -27.62
CA LEU A 421 -1.87 -28.65 -27.62
C LEU A 421 -2.77 -27.50 -27.14
N LEU A 422 -4.09 -27.60 -27.28
CA LEU A 422 -5.00 -26.54 -26.79
C LEU A 422 -4.81 -26.22 -25.29
N PRO A 423 -4.68 -27.19 -24.37
CA PRO A 423 -4.46 -26.85 -22.96
C PRO A 423 -3.10 -26.18 -22.72
N VAL A 424 -2.12 -26.38 -23.60
CA VAL A 424 -0.86 -25.62 -23.57
C VAL A 424 -1.11 -24.17 -23.96
N ALA A 425 -1.87 -23.93 -25.04
CA ALA A 425 -2.22 -22.58 -25.45
C ALA A 425 -2.96 -21.82 -24.33
N VAL A 426 -3.89 -22.48 -23.65
CA VAL A 426 -4.56 -21.94 -22.46
C VAL A 426 -3.56 -21.67 -21.33
N ALA A 427 -2.61 -22.57 -21.09
CA ALA A 427 -1.55 -22.36 -20.10
C ALA A 427 -0.67 -21.14 -20.42
N CYS A 428 -0.38 -20.88 -21.71
CA CYS A 428 0.34 -19.68 -22.15
C CYS A 428 -0.46 -18.40 -21.85
N ILE A 429 -1.77 -18.38 -22.11
CA ILE A 429 -2.64 -17.23 -21.81
C ILE A 429 -2.70 -16.97 -20.30
N ILE A 430 -2.97 -18.01 -19.51
CA ILE A 430 -3.06 -17.89 -18.05
C ILE A 430 -1.70 -17.45 -17.48
N GLY A 431 -0.61 -18.07 -17.92
CA GLY A 431 0.74 -17.70 -17.51
C GLY A 431 1.10 -16.26 -17.86
N ALA A 432 0.76 -15.80 -19.07
CA ALA A 432 0.98 -14.42 -19.48
C ALA A 432 0.12 -13.43 -18.67
N LEU A 433 -1.17 -13.68 -18.49
CA LEU A 433 -2.03 -12.86 -17.63
C LEU A 433 -1.50 -12.78 -16.20
N THR A 434 -1.01 -13.90 -15.68
CA THR A 434 -0.42 -13.98 -14.33
C THR A 434 0.88 -13.19 -14.22
N LEU A 435 1.74 -13.26 -15.25
CA LEU A 435 2.99 -12.51 -15.30
C LEU A 435 2.75 -11.00 -15.22
N PHE A 436 1.70 -10.50 -15.89
CA PHE A 436 1.35 -9.08 -15.92
C PHE A 436 0.33 -8.67 -14.85
N SER A 437 -0.07 -9.55 -13.92
CA SER A 437 -0.85 -9.16 -12.75
C SER A 437 -0.05 -8.23 -11.84
N GLY A 438 1.25 -8.46 -11.67
CA GLY A 438 2.16 -7.61 -10.91
C GLY A 438 3.61 -8.06 -11.11
N PRO A 439 4.62 -7.29 -10.67
CA PRO A 439 6.02 -7.67 -10.83
C PRO A 439 6.38 -9.04 -10.22
N THR A 440 5.69 -9.43 -9.14
CA THR A 440 5.80 -10.75 -8.49
C THR A 440 5.25 -11.90 -9.33
N GLY A 441 4.47 -11.59 -10.36
CA GLY A 441 3.94 -12.53 -11.36
C GLY A 441 5.04 -13.26 -12.13
N ILE A 442 6.30 -12.79 -12.06
CA ILE A 442 7.48 -13.49 -12.58
C ILE A 442 7.63 -14.91 -12.01
N ALA A 443 7.09 -15.17 -10.82
CA ALA A 443 7.03 -16.51 -10.24
C ALA A 443 6.30 -17.52 -11.17
N SER A 444 5.37 -17.05 -12.02
CA SER A 444 4.64 -17.89 -12.98
C SER A 444 5.49 -18.40 -14.14
N ILE A 445 6.64 -17.77 -14.42
CA ILE A 445 7.62 -18.25 -15.42
C ILE A 445 8.09 -19.67 -15.07
N GLY A 446 8.17 -20.01 -13.77
CA GLY A 446 8.46 -21.37 -13.34
C GLY A 446 7.51 -22.41 -13.94
N ALA A 447 6.20 -22.11 -13.94
CA ALA A 447 5.18 -23.00 -14.51
C ALA A 447 5.32 -23.16 -16.03
N LEU A 448 5.72 -22.10 -16.73
CA LEU A 448 5.93 -22.11 -18.19
C LEU A 448 7.23 -22.82 -18.58
N LEU A 449 8.35 -22.53 -17.92
CA LEU A 449 9.65 -23.14 -18.24
C LEU A 449 9.65 -24.65 -18.02
N VAL A 450 9.01 -25.11 -16.94
CA VAL A 450 8.88 -26.53 -16.63
C VAL A 450 8.01 -27.28 -17.65
N ALA A 451 7.15 -26.56 -18.37
CA ALA A 451 6.33 -27.11 -19.44
C ALA A 451 7.09 -27.37 -20.76
N ILE A 452 8.25 -26.73 -20.97
CA ILE A 452 9.01 -26.79 -22.25
C ILE A 452 9.38 -28.23 -22.63
N GLY A 453 9.89 -29.00 -21.66
CA GLY A 453 10.33 -30.38 -21.90
C GLY A 453 9.20 -31.27 -22.45
N PRO A 454 8.08 -31.42 -21.70
CA PRO A 454 6.92 -32.17 -22.17
C PRO A 454 6.29 -31.59 -23.44
N LEU A 455 6.27 -30.26 -23.60
CA LEU A 455 5.74 -29.60 -24.79
C LEU A 455 6.49 -30.01 -26.05
N ARG A 456 7.83 -30.05 -25.99
CA ARG A 456 8.68 -30.48 -27.12
C ARG A 456 8.32 -31.90 -27.57
N THR A 457 8.02 -32.80 -26.62
CA THR A 457 7.62 -34.18 -26.94
C THR A 457 6.26 -34.25 -27.65
N ILE A 458 5.27 -33.50 -27.17
CA ILE A 458 3.93 -33.44 -27.79
C ILE A 458 4.02 -32.82 -29.19
N LEU A 459 4.75 -31.71 -29.29
CA LEU A 459 4.90 -30.96 -30.53
C LEU A 459 5.61 -31.80 -31.59
N HIS A 460 6.72 -32.46 -31.26
CA HIS A 460 7.46 -33.29 -32.22
C HIS A 460 6.60 -34.42 -32.81
N ARG A 461 5.74 -35.05 -31.99
CA ARG A 461 4.82 -36.09 -32.44
C ARG A 461 3.70 -35.57 -33.37
N ARG A 462 3.25 -34.33 -33.18
CA ARG A 462 2.16 -33.74 -33.97
C ARG A 462 2.65 -33.02 -35.23
N ILE A 463 3.88 -32.49 -35.21
CA ILE A 463 4.52 -31.84 -36.37
C ILE A 463 4.55 -32.78 -37.57
N THR A 464 4.86 -34.06 -37.35
CA THR A 464 4.93 -35.05 -38.43
C THR A 464 3.57 -35.31 -39.11
N ARG A 465 2.44 -35.00 -38.45
CA ARG A 465 1.09 -35.15 -39.00
C ARG A 465 0.52 -33.89 -39.64
N PHE A 466 0.71 -32.72 -39.01
CA PHE A 466 0.01 -31.49 -39.40
C PHE A 466 0.93 -30.38 -39.93
N GLY A 467 2.25 -30.58 -39.86
CA GLY A 467 3.26 -29.55 -40.12
C GLY A 467 3.48 -28.63 -38.91
N ALA A 468 4.60 -27.91 -38.88
CA ALA A 468 4.98 -27.08 -37.74
C ALA A 468 4.17 -25.78 -37.61
N LEU A 469 3.96 -25.08 -38.74
CA LEU A 469 3.33 -23.75 -38.75
C LEU A 469 1.90 -23.73 -38.19
N PRO A 470 0.98 -24.66 -38.57
CA PRO A 470 -0.39 -24.66 -38.03
C PRO A 470 -0.47 -24.97 -36.52
N LEU A 471 0.60 -25.50 -35.91
CA LEU A 471 0.66 -25.82 -34.49
C LEU A 471 1.34 -24.71 -33.68
N ILE A 472 2.38 -24.10 -34.23
CA ILE A 472 3.15 -23.04 -33.56
C ILE A 472 2.42 -21.70 -33.63
N ALA A 473 1.79 -21.36 -34.77
CA ALA A 473 1.15 -20.05 -34.94
C ALA A 473 0.04 -19.77 -33.90
N PRO A 474 -0.88 -20.71 -33.58
CA PRO A 474 -1.87 -20.49 -32.52
C PRO A 474 -1.26 -20.39 -31.11
N LEU A 475 -0.16 -21.11 -30.85
CA LEU A 475 0.56 -21.02 -29.57
C LEU A 475 1.25 -19.66 -29.39
N LEU A 476 1.86 -19.15 -30.46
CA LEU A 476 2.43 -17.80 -30.47
C LEU A 476 1.33 -16.75 -30.29
N ALA A 477 0.21 -16.87 -31.00
CA ALA A 477 -0.94 -15.97 -30.84
C ALA A 477 -1.44 -15.95 -29.39
N ALA A 478 -1.58 -17.13 -28.77
CA ALA A 478 -1.96 -17.27 -27.37
C ALA A 478 -0.95 -16.65 -26.39
N ALA A 479 0.35 -16.69 -26.69
CA ALA A 479 1.38 -16.08 -25.86
C ALA A 479 1.42 -14.54 -26.01
N THR A 480 1.19 -14.02 -27.22
CA THR A 480 1.26 -12.58 -27.51
C THR A 480 -0.06 -11.84 -27.25
N VAL A 481 -1.19 -12.53 -27.13
CA VAL A 481 -2.52 -11.88 -26.99
C VAL A 481 -2.60 -10.92 -25.80
N THR A 482 -1.85 -11.18 -24.73
CA THR A 482 -1.81 -10.32 -23.54
C THR A 482 -1.22 -8.94 -23.83
N ALA A 483 -0.41 -8.78 -24.89
CA ALA A 483 0.06 -7.47 -25.33
C ALA A 483 -1.11 -6.54 -25.71
N ILE A 484 -2.21 -7.08 -26.25
CA ILE A 484 -3.42 -6.31 -26.54
C ILE A 484 -4.04 -5.75 -25.24
N LEU A 485 -4.03 -6.54 -24.17
CA LEU A 485 -4.57 -6.12 -22.87
C LEU A 485 -3.68 -5.07 -22.20
N ILE A 486 -2.36 -5.26 -22.25
CA ILE A 486 -1.37 -4.35 -21.65
C ILE A 486 -1.44 -2.97 -22.33
N PHE A 487 -1.29 -2.96 -23.66
CA PHE A 487 -1.28 -1.75 -24.47
C PHE A 487 -2.68 -1.31 -24.93
N ARG A 488 -3.73 -1.72 -24.21
CA ARG A 488 -5.14 -1.44 -24.60
C ARG A 488 -5.42 0.05 -24.70
N ASP A 489 -4.77 0.81 -23.82
CA ASP A 489 -4.88 2.26 -23.72
C ASP A 489 -3.51 2.90 -24.02
N GLN A 490 -2.52 2.61 -23.18
CA GLN A 490 -1.18 3.19 -23.25
C GLN A 490 -0.38 2.78 -24.50
N THR A 491 0.64 3.57 -24.83
CA THR A 491 1.55 3.36 -25.96
C THR A 491 2.88 2.77 -25.52
N LEU A 492 3.66 2.22 -26.46
CA LEU A 492 5.02 1.74 -26.15
C LEU A 492 5.90 2.82 -25.52
N ALA A 493 5.91 4.03 -26.10
CA ALA A 493 6.69 5.13 -25.57
C ALA A 493 6.26 5.53 -24.15
N GLY A 494 4.94 5.57 -23.90
CA GLY A 494 4.39 5.89 -22.57
C GLY A 494 4.83 4.89 -21.50
N GLU A 495 4.69 3.59 -21.77
CA GLU A 495 5.06 2.53 -20.81
C GLU A 495 6.57 2.43 -20.57
N VAL A 496 7.37 2.60 -21.63
CA VAL A 496 8.85 2.60 -21.50
C VAL A 496 9.30 3.76 -20.63
N GLN A 497 8.74 4.96 -20.82
CA GLN A 497 9.06 6.13 -19.99
C GLN A 497 8.61 5.97 -18.55
N ALA A 498 7.39 5.45 -18.33
CA ALA A 498 6.89 5.16 -16.99
C ALA A 498 7.83 4.18 -16.27
N SER A 499 8.22 3.09 -16.96
CA SER A 499 9.14 2.09 -16.41
C SER A 499 10.54 2.65 -16.13
N MET A 500 11.07 3.50 -17.01
CA MET A 500 12.36 4.18 -16.79
C MET A 500 12.30 5.12 -15.60
N LEU A 501 11.22 5.90 -15.45
CA LEU A 501 11.02 6.80 -14.32
C LEU A 501 10.92 6.05 -13.00
N LYS A 502 10.08 4.99 -12.95
CA LYS A 502 9.93 4.14 -11.75
C LYS A 502 11.26 3.54 -11.31
N ARG A 503 12.11 3.14 -12.26
CA ARG A 503 13.45 2.61 -11.98
C ARG A 503 14.42 3.69 -11.47
N ALA A 504 14.36 4.90 -12.04
CA ALA A 504 15.24 6.01 -11.65
C ALA A 504 14.88 6.59 -10.28
N VAL A 505 13.59 6.76 -9.99
CA VAL A 505 13.08 7.31 -8.73
C VAL A 505 13.09 6.27 -7.60
N GLY A 506 12.87 5.00 -7.93
CA GLY A 506 12.86 3.89 -6.98
C GLY A 506 11.63 3.87 -6.05
N PRO A 507 11.56 2.88 -5.13
CA PRO A 507 12.60 1.88 -4.84
C PRO A 507 12.73 0.82 -5.96
N SER A 508 13.97 0.56 -6.40
CA SER A 508 14.29 -0.45 -7.42
C SER A 508 15.56 -1.20 -7.02
N LEU A 509 15.39 -2.33 -6.33
CA LEU A 509 16.49 -3.17 -5.87
C LEU A 509 17.01 -4.11 -6.98
N SER A 510 18.26 -4.53 -6.84
CA SER A 510 18.91 -5.43 -7.78
C SER A 510 18.63 -6.90 -7.49
N TRP A 511 18.99 -7.77 -8.43
CA TRP A 511 18.76 -9.21 -8.30
C TRP A 511 19.51 -9.84 -7.12
N PHE A 512 20.72 -9.35 -6.81
CA PHE A 512 21.55 -9.81 -5.69
C PHE A 512 21.07 -9.31 -4.32
N ASP A 513 20.15 -8.34 -4.29
CA ASP A 513 19.53 -7.82 -3.07
C ASP A 513 18.39 -8.72 -2.55
N GLU A 514 18.20 -9.91 -3.13
CA GLU A 514 17.17 -10.86 -2.68
C GLU A 514 17.30 -11.28 -1.21
N HIS A 515 18.50 -11.19 -0.62
CA HIS A 515 18.73 -11.44 0.80
C HIS A 515 17.87 -10.55 1.71
N ILE A 516 17.59 -9.31 1.30
CA ILE A 516 16.77 -8.35 2.07
C ILE A 516 15.36 -8.90 2.32
N ARG A 517 14.79 -9.65 1.37
CA ARG A 517 13.46 -10.28 1.55
C ARG A 517 13.46 -11.22 2.76
N TYR A 518 14.53 -11.99 2.93
CA TYR A 518 14.68 -12.95 4.02
C TYR A 518 15.12 -12.27 5.31
N GLU A 519 15.93 -11.21 5.22
CA GLU A 519 16.32 -10.41 6.38
C GLU A 519 15.08 -9.78 7.04
N ARG A 520 14.20 -9.16 6.25
CA ARG A 520 12.89 -8.65 6.69
C ARG A 520 12.01 -9.74 7.32
N LEU A 521 12.07 -10.98 6.79
CA LEU A 521 11.33 -12.11 7.35
C LEU A 521 11.79 -12.46 8.77
N PHE A 522 13.06 -12.22 9.11
CA PHE A 522 13.65 -12.50 10.43
C PHE A 522 13.71 -11.29 11.38
N MET A 523 13.15 -10.14 10.99
CA MET A 523 12.95 -9.00 11.88
C MET A 523 11.74 -9.22 12.80
N ALA A 524 11.80 -8.70 14.03
CA ALA A 524 10.69 -8.75 14.99
C ALA A 524 9.64 -7.67 14.68
N SER A 525 9.01 -7.77 13.50
CA SER A 525 8.04 -6.82 12.97
C SER A 525 6.85 -7.55 12.33
N PRO A 526 5.78 -6.84 11.91
CA PRO A 526 4.68 -7.45 11.16
C PRO A 526 5.11 -8.14 9.86
N ASP A 527 6.22 -7.70 9.24
CA ASP A 527 6.77 -8.36 8.05
C ASP A 527 7.47 -9.69 8.35
N GLY A 528 7.99 -9.84 9.57
CA GLY A 528 8.58 -11.06 10.08
C GLY A 528 7.75 -11.71 11.19
N SER A 529 6.43 -11.56 11.16
CA SER A 529 5.54 -12.10 12.20
C SER A 529 5.59 -13.62 12.27
N VAL A 530 5.13 -14.20 13.39
CA VAL A 530 5.07 -15.66 13.59
C VAL A 530 4.41 -16.37 12.40
N ALA A 531 3.27 -15.82 11.93
CA ALA A 531 2.49 -16.35 10.82
C ALA A 531 3.31 -16.39 9.50
N ARG A 532 3.90 -15.25 9.10
CA ARG A 532 4.68 -15.14 7.86
C ARG A 532 5.94 -15.98 7.90
N ARG A 533 6.67 -16.00 9.02
CA ARG A 533 7.87 -16.84 9.19
C ARG A 533 7.56 -18.30 9.00
N PHE A 534 6.53 -18.80 9.70
CA PHE A 534 6.18 -20.20 9.61
C PHE A 534 5.77 -20.60 8.19
N ALA A 535 4.94 -19.80 7.52
CA ALA A 535 4.50 -20.05 6.15
C ALA A 535 5.66 -20.35 5.19
N VAL A 536 6.67 -19.48 5.20
CA VAL A 536 7.85 -19.59 4.32
C VAL A 536 8.76 -20.73 4.74
N LEU A 537 9.08 -20.83 6.04
CA LEU A 537 9.97 -21.89 6.53
C LEU A 537 9.37 -23.28 6.32
N ALA A 538 8.05 -23.43 6.52
CA ALA A 538 7.34 -24.69 6.31
C ALA A 538 7.36 -25.09 4.83
N LEU A 539 7.22 -24.11 3.93
CA LEU A 539 7.34 -24.34 2.49
C LEU A 539 8.76 -24.79 2.10
N VAL A 540 9.79 -24.10 2.61
CA VAL A 540 11.19 -24.47 2.37
C VAL A 540 11.51 -25.86 2.92
N LEU A 541 11.01 -26.19 4.11
CA LEU A 541 11.16 -27.53 4.70
C LEU A 541 10.45 -28.60 3.86
N ALA A 542 9.21 -28.35 3.43
CA ALA A 542 8.46 -29.26 2.57
C ALA A 542 9.16 -29.49 1.23
N LEU A 543 9.74 -28.44 0.64
CA LEU A 543 10.54 -28.53 -0.58
C LEU A 543 11.82 -29.34 -0.33
N GLY A 544 12.56 -29.02 0.73
CA GLY A 544 13.83 -29.68 1.08
C GLY A 544 13.68 -31.18 1.29
N VAL A 545 12.66 -31.62 2.06
CA VAL A 545 12.43 -33.06 2.29
C VAL A 545 11.96 -33.79 1.02
N THR A 546 11.16 -33.13 0.18
CA THR A 546 10.68 -33.67 -1.10
C THR A 546 11.85 -33.87 -2.08
N VAL A 547 12.76 -32.90 -2.16
CA VAL A 547 14.00 -32.97 -2.97
C VAL A 547 14.93 -34.06 -2.42
N ALA A 548 15.22 -34.05 -1.11
CA ALA A 548 16.11 -35.03 -0.50
C ALA A 548 15.63 -36.47 -0.70
N MET A 549 14.33 -36.72 -0.55
CA MET A 549 13.74 -38.04 -0.81
C MET A 549 13.80 -38.43 -2.30
N SER A 550 13.54 -37.47 -3.18
CA SER A 550 13.62 -37.67 -4.63
C SER A 550 15.04 -37.99 -5.11
N LEU A 551 16.06 -37.33 -4.55
CA LEU A 551 17.47 -37.62 -4.83
C LEU A 551 17.88 -38.99 -4.27
N ARG A 552 17.49 -39.30 -3.03
CA ARG A 552 17.87 -40.55 -2.36
C ARG A 552 17.27 -41.80 -3.00
N LYS A 553 16.02 -41.73 -3.49
CA LYS A 553 15.28 -42.88 -4.01
C LYS A 553 14.96 -42.79 -5.51
N GLY A 554 15.46 -41.77 -6.20
CA GLY A 554 15.10 -41.44 -7.60
C GLY A 554 13.66 -40.91 -7.80
N ARG A 555 12.76 -41.18 -6.85
CA ARG A 555 11.36 -40.72 -6.77
C ARG A 555 10.84 -40.87 -5.33
N ILE A 556 9.74 -40.21 -5.02
CA ILE A 556 9.00 -40.47 -3.78
C ILE A 556 8.14 -41.73 -3.97
N PRO A 557 8.26 -42.77 -3.13
CA PRO A 557 7.47 -43.98 -3.26
C PRO A 557 5.96 -43.69 -3.26
N GLY A 558 5.23 -44.25 -4.23
CA GLY A 558 3.77 -44.07 -4.36
C GLY A 558 3.31 -42.78 -5.04
N THR A 559 4.25 -41.91 -5.47
CA THR A 559 3.95 -40.72 -6.29
C THR A 559 4.25 -40.93 -7.77
N ALA A 560 3.61 -40.14 -8.63
CA ALA A 560 3.88 -40.09 -10.05
C ALA A 560 5.09 -39.17 -10.31
N THR A 561 6.18 -39.76 -10.83
CA THR A 561 7.49 -39.09 -10.98
C THR A 561 7.43 -37.81 -11.81
N GLY A 562 6.69 -37.80 -12.92
CA GLY A 562 6.61 -36.64 -13.82
C GLY A 562 5.94 -35.42 -13.17
N PRO A 563 4.68 -35.52 -12.72
CA PRO A 563 3.98 -34.43 -12.04
C PRO A 563 4.70 -33.95 -10.76
N SER A 564 5.22 -34.87 -9.93
CA SER A 564 5.89 -34.49 -8.69
C SER A 564 7.17 -33.70 -8.93
N ARG A 565 7.99 -34.11 -9.90
CA ARG A 565 9.22 -33.37 -10.28
C ARG A 565 8.91 -31.99 -10.84
N ARG A 566 7.80 -31.85 -11.57
CA ARG A 566 7.40 -30.56 -12.16
C ARG A 566 6.93 -29.57 -11.10
N ILE A 567 6.11 -29.97 -10.12
CA ILE A 567 5.75 -29.07 -9.00
C ILE A 567 7.00 -28.60 -8.22
N VAL A 568 7.92 -29.53 -7.94
CA VAL A 568 9.20 -29.19 -7.28
C VAL A 568 10.01 -28.21 -8.13
N GLY A 569 10.13 -28.48 -9.44
CA GLY A 569 10.84 -27.61 -10.38
C GLY A 569 10.23 -26.22 -10.49
N ILE A 570 8.90 -26.11 -10.53
CA ILE A 570 8.20 -24.83 -10.54
C ILE A 570 8.54 -24.06 -9.30
N THR A 571 8.44 -24.68 -8.12
CA THR A 571 8.72 -24.00 -6.85
C THR A 571 10.15 -23.48 -6.79
N ILE A 572 11.14 -24.29 -7.20
CA ILE A 572 12.55 -23.87 -7.23
C ILE A 572 12.75 -22.70 -8.20
N ILE A 573 12.22 -22.79 -9.42
CA ILE A 573 12.35 -21.72 -10.41
C ILE A 573 11.61 -20.46 -9.97
N SER A 574 10.45 -20.58 -9.32
CA SER A 574 9.72 -19.43 -8.77
C SER A 574 10.51 -18.73 -7.67
N PHE A 575 11.17 -19.46 -6.74
CA PHE A 575 12.07 -18.86 -5.76
C PHE A 575 13.25 -18.12 -6.41
N VAL A 576 13.83 -18.70 -7.47
CA VAL A 576 14.90 -18.03 -8.23
C VAL A 576 14.36 -16.81 -8.97
N ALA A 577 13.22 -16.91 -9.65
CA ALA A 577 12.62 -15.81 -10.42
C ALA A 577 12.27 -14.60 -9.56
N MET A 578 11.86 -14.82 -8.31
CA MET A 578 11.56 -13.76 -7.34
C MET A 578 12.76 -12.82 -7.08
N MET A 579 13.99 -13.26 -7.34
CA MET A 579 15.18 -12.42 -7.22
C MET A 579 15.13 -11.18 -8.12
N PHE A 580 14.47 -11.27 -9.28
CA PHE A 580 14.39 -10.18 -10.26
C PHE A 580 13.27 -9.17 -9.98
N THR A 581 12.51 -9.35 -8.89
CA THR A 581 11.50 -8.37 -8.52
C THR A 581 12.15 -7.07 -8.01
N PRO A 582 11.66 -5.88 -8.40
CA PRO A 582 12.27 -4.61 -8.00
C PRO A 582 12.09 -4.30 -6.51
N THR A 583 11.15 -4.94 -5.82
CA THR A 583 10.88 -4.73 -4.38
C THR A 583 10.92 -6.05 -3.61
N LYS A 584 11.54 -6.03 -2.41
CA LYS A 584 11.89 -7.22 -1.64
C LYS A 584 11.09 -7.34 -0.34
N TRP A 585 9.78 -7.45 -0.46
CA TRP A 585 8.86 -7.59 0.69
C TRP A 585 8.48 -9.03 1.02
N THR A 586 8.15 -9.31 2.29
CA THR A 586 7.78 -10.67 2.74
C THR A 586 6.37 -11.07 2.33
N HIS A 587 5.46 -10.11 2.17
CA HIS A 587 4.09 -10.39 1.70
C HIS A 587 4.08 -11.02 0.28
N HIS A 588 5.14 -10.85 -0.52
CA HIS A 588 5.23 -11.48 -1.85
C HIS A 588 5.30 -13.01 -1.78
N PHE A 589 5.59 -13.61 -0.62
CA PHE A 589 5.57 -15.07 -0.47
C PHE A 589 4.16 -15.67 -0.65
N GLY A 590 3.10 -14.85 -0.66
CA GLY A 590 1.73 -15.27 -0.98
C GLY A 590 1.59 -15.96 -2.35
N VAL A 591 2.46 -15.61 -3.33
CA VAL A 591 2.48 -16.27 -4.65
C VAL A 591 2.67 -17.79 -4.57
N PHE A 592 3.23 -18.31 -3.46
CA PHE A 592 3.45 -19.73 -3.26
C PHE A 592 2.27 -20.46 -2.61
N ALA A 593 1.18 -19.79 -2.20
CA ALA A 593 0.06 -20.44 -1.51
C ALA A 593 -0.53 -21.59 -2.33
N GLY A 594 -0.66 -21.40 -3.64
CA GLY A 594 -1.11 -22.44 -4.55
C GLY A 594 -0.18 -23.67 -4.61
N LEU A 595 1.14 -23.47 -4.48
CA LEU A 595 2.14 -24.54 -4.51
C LEU A 595 2.35 -25.20 -3.14
N ALA A 596 2.07 -24.48 -2.05
CA ALA A 596 2.29 -24.92 -0.67
C ALA A 596 1.48 -26.17 -0.32
N GLY A 597 0.19 -26.21 -0.68
CA GLY A 597 -0.66 -27.37 -0.45
C GLY A 597 -0.14 -28.65 -1.12
N PRO A 598 0.07 -28.66 -2.46
CA PRO A 598 0.65 -29.79 -3.18
C PRO A 598 2.01 -30.25 -2.64
N LEU A 599 2.91 -29.31 -2.30
CA LEU A 599 4.20 -29.65 -1.69
C LEU A 599 4.05 -30.24 -0.29
N GLY A 600 3.14 -29.71 0.53
CA GLY A 600 2.78 -30.30 1.82
C GLY A 600 2.30 -31.74 1.69
N ALA A 601 1.48 -32.03 0.68
CA ALA A 601 1.02 -33.39 0.39
C ALA A 601 2.19 -34.33 0.02
N LEU A 602 3.12 -33.86 -0.81
CA LEU A 602 4.32 -34.63 -1.21
C LEU A 602 5.26 -34.86 -0.02
N ALA A 603 5.50 -33.84 0.80
CA ALA A 603 6.32 -33.92 2.00
C ALA A 603 5.73 -34.92 3.00
N ALA A 604 4.41 -34.86 3.24
CA ALA A 604 3.73 -35.82 4.11
C ALA A 604 3.91 -37.26 3.62
N VAL A 605 3.74 -37.53 2.31
CA VAL A 605 3.97 -38.87 1.73
C VAL A 605 5.43 -39.28 1.84
N ALA A 606 6.38 -38.36 1.60
CA ALA A 606 7.82 -38.63 1.67
C ALA A 606 8.29 -39.07 3.07
N VAL A 607 7.64 -38.62 4.14
CA VAL A 607 8.02 -38.93 5.53
C VAL A 607 7.21 -40.08 6.14
N THR A 608 6.21 -40.62 5.43
CA THR A 608 5.48 -41.82 5.89
C THR A 608 6.43 -42.98 6.20
N ALA A 609 6.05 -43.87 7.12
CA ALA A 609 6.84 -45.07 7.43
C ALA A 609 7.12 -45.96 6.20
N ALA A 610 6.22 -45.92 5.21
CA ALA A 610 6.40 -46.63 3.93
C ALA A 610 7.52 -46.02 3.07
N ALA A 611 7.65 -44.69 3.06
CA ALA A 611 8.69 -43.97 2.31
C ALA A 611 9.99 -43.83 3.11
N MET A 612 9.92 -43.44 4.38
CA MET A 612 11.06 -43.24 5.28
C MET A 612 11.05 -44.31 6.40
N ARG A 613 11.61 -45.48 6.10
CA ARG A 613 11.57 -46.65 7.00
C ARG A 613 12.20 -46.36 8.37
N SER A 614 13.43 -45.82 8.36
CA SER A 614 14.20 -45.51 9.57
C SER A 614 13.42 -44.61 10.54
N ARG A 615 13.16 -45.12 11.75
CA ARG A 615 12.57 -44.35 12.86
C ARG A 615 13.41 -43.11 13.19
N ARG A 616 14.74 -43.25 13.26
CA ARG A 616 15.69 -42.14 13.47
C ARG A 616 15.40 -40.96 12.55
N ASN A 617 15.34 -41.19 11.24
CA ASN A 617 15.16 -40.10 10.27
C ASN A 617 13.78 -39.41 10.41
N ARG A 618 12.73 -40.18 10.75
CA ARG A 618 11.40 -39.62 11.03
C ARG A 618 11.40 -38.77 12.31
N THR A 619 12.12 -39.20 13.34
CA THR A 619 12.30 -38.44 14.58
C THR A 619 13.11 -37.16 14.35
N VAL A 620 14.18 -37.21 13.54
CA VAL A 620 14.92 -35.99 13.12
C VAL A 620 14.00 -35.04 12.38
N TYR A 621 13.17 -35.52 11.46
CA TYR A 621 12.23 -34.66 10.75
C TYR A 621 11.23 -33.99 11.71
N ALA A 622 10.71 -34.73 12.70
CA ALA A 622 9.86 -34.15 13.74
C ALA A 622 10.59 -33.07 14.56
N ALA A 623 11.87 -33.29 14.91
CA ALA A 623 12.70 -32.28 15.56
C ALA A 623 12.89 -31.03 14.69
N VAL A 624 13.13 -31.18 13.38
CA VAL A 624 13.26 -30.04 12.46
C VAL A 624 11.96 -29.25 12.36
N VAL A 625 10.79 -29.92 12.34
CA VAL A 625 9.49 -29.24 12.38
C VAL A 625 9.32 -28.48 13.70
N LEU A 626 9.69 -29.06 14.84
CA LEU A 626 9.63 -28.37 16.13
C LEU A 626 10.57 -27.17 16.20
N PHE A 627 11.79 -27.30 15.68
CA PHE A 627 12.76 -26.22 15.60
C PHE A 627 12.23 -25.06 14.76
N LEU A 628 11.60 -25.39 13.63
CA LEU A 628 10.96 -24.42 12.76
C LEU A 628 9.86 -23.66 13.49
N VAL A 629 8.96 -24.36 14.20
CA VAL A 629 7.92 -23.71 15.01
C VAL A 629 8.56 -22.83 16.08
N ALA A 630 9.59 -23.30 16.78
CA ALA A 630 10.33 -22.51 17.77
C ALA A 630 10.89 -21.20 17.17
N LEU A 631 11.51 -21.29 16.00
CA LEU A 631 12.08 -20.15 15.28
C LEU A 631 10.99 -19.17 14.78
N SER A 632 9.83 -19.69 14.37
CA SER A 632 8.68 -18.87 14.00
C SER A 632 8.13 -18.08 15.19
N PHE A 633 8.00 -18.72 16.36
CA PHE A 633 7.52 -18.09 17.60
C PHE A 633 8.52 -17.14 18.26
N ALA A 634 9.76 -17.05 17.76
CA ALA A 634 10.76 -16.06 18.16
C ALA A 634 10.54 -14.71 17.44
N SER A 635 9.30 -14.23 17.41
CA SER A 635 8.87 -12.98 16.79
C SER A 635 7.57 -12.49 17.43
N VAL A 636 7.07 -11.35 16.95
CA VAL A 636 5.78 -10.78 17.34
C VAL A 636 4.60 -11.45 16.62
N ASN A 637 3.43 -11.48 17.25
CA ASN A 637 2.16 -11.82 16.60
C ASN A 637 1.52 -10.58 15.96
N GLY A 638 2.35 -9.79 15.28
CA GLY A 638 1.98 -8.48 14.75
C GLY A 638 1.36 -8.57 13.36
N TRP A 639 0.32 -7.75 13.15
CA TRP A 639 -0.36 -7.55 11.87
C TRP A 639 -0.26 -6.08 11.45
N TRP A 640 -0.58 -5.78 10.20
CA TRP A 640 -0.45 -4.42 9.67
C TRP A 640 -1.62 -3.52 10.12
N TYR A 641 -1.27 -2.31 10.59
CA TYR A 641 -2.19 -1.22 10.93
C TYR A 641 -3.39 -1.65 11.79
N VAL A 642 -4.61 -1.39 11.33
CA VAL A 642 -5.87 -1.68 12.01
C VAL A 642 -6.12 -3.17 12.23
N SER A 643 -5.46 -4.04 11.46
CA SER A 643 -5.56 -5.50 11.67
C SER A 643 -4.86 -5.95 12.96
N ASN A 644 -4.04 -5.09 13.56
CA ASN A 644 -3.31 -5.38 14.80
C ASN A 644 -4.11 -5.06 16.07
N PHE A 645 -5.32 -4.51 15.93
CA PHE A 645 -6.07 -3.98 17.07
C PHE A 645 -6.60 -5.12 17.96
N GLY A 646 -6.16 -5.14 19.22
CA GLY A 646 -6.55 -6.15 20.20
C GLY A 646 -5.85 -7.51 20.07
N VAL A 647 -4.94 -7.68 19.10
CA VAL A 647 -4.30 -8.99 18.86
C VAL A 647 -3.33 -9.34 20.02
N PRO A 648 -3.44 -10.54 20.62
CA PRO A 648 -2.53 -10.99 21.66
C PRO A 648 -1.08 -11.02 21.19
N TRP A 649 -0.15 -10.47 21.99
CA TRP A 649 1.28 -10.39 21.67
C TRP A 649 1.58 -9.69 20.33
N SER A 650 0.78 -8.72 19.93
CA SER A 650 0.97 -7.96 18.69
C SER A 650 2.34 -7.26 18.59
N ASN A 651 2.87 -6.81 19.73
CA ASN A 651 4.14 -6.09 19.84
C ASN A 651 5.16 -6.80 20.76
N ALA A 652 4.93 -8.06 21.11
CA ALA A 652 5.78 -8.83 22.02
C ALA A 652 5.88 -10.29 21.56
N PHE A 653 6.84 -11.04 22.08
CA PHE A 653 6.94 -12.47 21.75
C PHE A 653 5.83 -13.25 22.45
N PRO A 654 5.14 -14.18 21.78
CA PRO A 654 4.16 -15.05 22.42
C PRO A 654 4.78 -15.81 23.60
N ALA A 655 4.23 -15.54 24.77
CA ALA A 655 4.74 -16.07 26.02
C ALA A 655 3.58 -16.30 26.99
N TRP A 656 3.77 -17.30 27.84
CA TRP A 656 2.96 -17.48 29.05
C TRP A 656 3.87 -17.23 30.25
N HIS A 657 4.39 -18.28 30.89
CA HIS A 657 5.43 -18.16 31.93
C HIS A 657 6.84 -18.06 31.33
N TYR A 658 7.04 -18.75 30.21
CA TYR A 658 8.23 -18.69 29.37
C TYR A 658 7.79 -18.41 27.94
N ALA A 659 8.70 -17.85 27.13
CA ALA A 659 8.46 -17.68 25.70
C ALA A 659 8.21 -19.04 25.04
N PHE A 660 7.21 -19.12 24.16
CA PHE A 660 6.90 -20.36 23.44
C PHE A 660 8.10 -20.84 22.62
N ALA A 661 8.86 -19.91 22.04
CA ALA A 661 10.12 -20.20 21.35
C ALA A 661 11.09 -21.03 22.22
N THR A 662 11.29 -20.66 23.48
CA THR A 662 12.20 -21.35 24.41
C THR A 662 11.70 -22.75 24.75
N ALA A 663 10.41 -22.89 25.05
CA ALA A 663 9.81 -24.19 25.37
C ALA A 663 9.88 -25.16 24.18
N LEU A 664 9.58 -24.68 22.97
CA LEU A 664 9.65 -25.45 21.73
C LEU A 664 11.10 -25.80 21.34
N LEU A 665 12.06 -24.93 21.62
CA LEU A 665 13.48 -25.22 21.45
C LEU A 665 13.93 -26.32 22.42
N GLY A 666 13.51 -26.27 23.69
CA GLY A 666 13.77 -27.34 24.65
C GLY A 666 13.19 -28.68 24.18
N LEU A 667 11.94 -28.68 23.68
CA LEU A 667 11.33 -29.88 23.10
C LEU A 667 12.07 -30.39 21.86
N THR A 668 12.57 -29.48 21.02
CA THR A 668 13.42 -29.82 19.87
C THR A 668 14.65 -30.60 20.31
N VAL A 669 15.37 -30.11 21.34
CA VAL A 669 16.56 -30.78 21.88
C VAL A 669 16.20 -32.17 22.42
N LEU A 670 15.10 -32.30 23.16
CA LEU A 670 14.64 -33.61 23.66
C LEU A 670 14.35 -34.61 22.53
N VAL A 671 13.69 -34.17 21.46
CA VAL A 671 13.41 -35.04 20.30
C VAL A 671 14.69 -35.36 19.52
N LEU A 672 15.68 -34.46 19.47
CA LEU A 672 17.00 -34.75 18.90
C LEU A 672 17.78 -35.76 19.74
N LEU A 673 17.73 -35.68 21.06
CA LEU A 673 18.33 -36.67 21.95
C LEU A 673 17.68 -38.05 21.75
N LEU A 674 16.36 -38.10 21.57
CA LEU A 674 15.64 -39.33 21.20
C LEU A 674 16.06 -39.85 19.82
N ALA A 675 16.24 -38.97 18.84
CA ALA A 675 16.75 -39.35 17.53
C ALA A 675 18.19 -39.88 17.60
N ALA A 676 19.05 -39.28 18.42
CA ALA A 676 20.41 -39.75 18.70
C ALA A 676 20.37 -41.11 19.39
N TRP A 677 19.46 -41.33 20.34
CA TRP A 677 19.26 -42.64 20.95
C TRP A 677 18.90 -43.71 19.89
N PHE A 678 17.95 -43.43 18.99
CA PHE A 678 17.63 -44.32 17.85
C PHE A 678 18.76 -44.44 16.81
N HIS A 679 19.80 -43.61 16.89
CA HIS A 679 20.99 -43.79 16.09
C HIS A 679 21.89 -44.88 16.65
N PHE A 680 21.98 -45.00 17.98
CA PHE A 680 22.83 -45.96 18.68
C PHE A 680 22.10 -47.29 18.98
N VAL A 681 20.80 -47.25 19.22
CA VAL A 681 19.96 -48.43 19.47
C VAL A 681 19.18 -48.78 18.22
N ALA A 682 19.31 -50.02 17.72
CA ALA A 682 18.51 -50.53 16.60
C ALA A 682 17.08 -50.88 17.08
N PRO A 683 16.07 -50.02 16.86
CA PRO A 683 14.73 -50.28 17.35
C PRO A 683 14.02 -51.22 16.38
N ASP A 684 13.21 -52.16 16.87
CA ASP A 684 12.35 -52.97 16.01
C ASP A 684 11.40 -52.06 15.21
N ASP A 685 11.57 -51.99 13.88
CA ASP A 685 10.77 -51.18 12.96
C ASP A 685 9.35 -51.77 12.70
N GLY A 686 8.93 -52.75 13.49
CA GLY A 686 7.63 -53.42 13.39
C GLY A 686 6.42 -52.49 13.60
N PRO A 687 5.24 -52.90 13.10
CA PRO A 687 4.00 -52.14 13.29
C PRO A 687 3.64 -52.01 14.79
N PRO A 688 2.95 -50.93 15.19
CA PRO A 688 2.56 -50.72 16.58
C PRO A 688 1.71 -51.90 17.09
N LYS A 689 2.12 -52.51 18.21
CA LYS A 689 1.51 -53.72 18.77
C LYS A 689 0.12 -53.50 19.39
N THR A 690 -0.31 -52.25 19.61
CA THR A 690 -1.58 -51.90 20.27
C THR A 690 -2.46 -51.01 19.38
N ARG A 691 -3.80 -51.13 19.49
CA ARG A 691 -4.76 -50.28 18.76
C ARG A 691 -4.62 -48.79 19.09
N TRP A 692 -4.35 -48.46 20.36
CA TRP A 692 -4.03 -47.10 20.79
C TRP A 692 -2.69 -46.61 20.21
N GLY A 693 -1.65 -47.46 20.23
CA GLY A 693 -0.37 -47.17 19.60
C GLY A 693 -0.48 -46.97 18.08
N ALA A 694 -1.39 -47.67 17.40
CA ALA A 694 -1.65 -47.48 15.97
C ALA A 694 -2.35 -46.15 15.66
N ARG A 695 -3.30 -45.71 16.50
CA ARG A 695 -3.96 -44.40 16.37
C ARG A 695 -3.02 -43.24 16.68
N LEU A 696 -2.27 -43.32 17.78
CA LEU A 696 -1.25 -42.34 18.16
C LEU A 696 -0.12 -42.28 17.14
N ALA A 697 0.33 -43.42 16.62
CA ALA A 697 1.33 -43.46 15.55
C ALA A 697 0.83 -42.77 14.27
N GLY A 698 -0.45 -42.89 13.90
CA GLY A 698 -1.01 -42.20 12.73
C GLY A 698 -0.99 -40.67 12.85
N ILE A 699 -1.19 -40.14 14.06
CA ILE A 699 -1.17 -38.69 14.34
C ILE A 699 0.28 -38.19 14.44
N ILE A 700 1.12 -38.86 15.23
CA ILE A 700 2.53 -38.49 15.45
C ILE A 700 3.36 -38.63 14.17
N GLN A 701 2.95 -39.46 13.21
CA GLN A 701 3.63 -39.62 11.91
C GLN A 701 3.48 -38.43 10.96
N SER A 702 2.71 -37.39 11.31
CA SER A 702 2.49 -36.22 10.45
C SER A 702 2.80 -34.90 11.18
N PRO A 703 4.07 -34.67 11.61
CA PRO A 703 4.43 -33.51 12.42
C PRO A 703 4.15 -32.18 11.70
N LEU A 704 4.35 -32.13 10.37
CA LEU A 704 4.05 -30.92 9.59
C LEU A 704 2.54 -30.60 9.57
N ALA A 705 1.67 -31.62 9.52
CA ALA A 705 0.22 -31.42 9.58
C ALA A 705 -0.18 -30.83 10.95
N ILE A 706 0.38 -31.35 12.03
CA ILE A 706 0.13 -30.84 13.38
C ILE A 706 0.59 -29.39 13.50
N ALA A 707 1.82 -29.09 13.09
CA ALA A 707 2.39 -27.75 13.18
C ALA A 707 1.58 -26.72 12.36
N THR A 708 1.21 -27.07 11.13
CA THR A 708 0.43 -26.19 10.25
C THR A 708 -0.97 -25.91 10.80
N TRP A 709 -1.69 -26.94 11.27
CA TRP A 709 -3.02 -26.74 11.87
C TRP A 709 -2.96 -26.03 13.23
N ALA A 710 -1.92 -26.28 14.03
CA ALA A 710 -1.71 -25.54 15.27
C ALA A 710 -1.54 -24.04 15.01
N LEU A 711 -0.79 -23.68 13.96
CA LEU A 711 -0.65 -22.28 13.57
C LEU A 711 -1.94 -21.69 13.00
N VAL A 712 -2.64 -22.40 12.11
CA VAL A 712 -3.93 -21.93 11.58
C VAL A 712 -4.92 -21.65 12.70
N VAL A 713 -5.00 -22.54 13.71
CA VAL A 713 -5.83 -22.31 14.89
C VAL A 713 -5.32 -21.11 15.70
N PHE A 714 -4.00 -20.97 15.89
CA PHE A 714 -3.42 -19.82 16.58
C PHE A 714 -3.75 -18.49 15.90
N GLU A 715 -3.65 -18.41 14.57
CA GLU A 715 -3.97 -17.21 13.78
C GLU A 715 -5.46 -16.86 13.88
N VAL A 716 -6.34 -17.83 13.59
CA VAL A 716 -7.79 -17.64 13.63
C VAL A 716 -8.26 -17.28 15.03
N ALA A 717 -7.75 -17.97 16.07
CA ALA A 717 -8.10 -17.69 17.45
C ALA A 717 -7.59 -16.30 17.88
N SER A 718 -6.37 -15.90 17.48
CA SER A 718 -5.80 -14.59 17.85
C SER A 718 -6.65 -13.43 17.35
N LEU A 719 -7.05 -13.46 16.07
CA LEU A 719 -7.86 -12.39 15.48
C LEU A 719 -9.33 -12.46 15.91
N THR A 720 -9.85 -13.65 16.18
CA THR A 720 -11.19 -13.80 16.76
C THR A 720 -11.24 -13.26 18.18
N LEU A 721 -10.24 -13.56 19.00
CA LEU A 721 -10.10 -13.02 20.35
C LEU A 721 -9.90 -11.50 20.34
N ALA A 722 -9.09 -11.00 19.41
CA ALA A 722 -8.94 -9.56 19.20
C ALA A 722 -10.28 -8.85 18.94
N MET A 723 -11.15 -9.46 18.14
CA MET A 723 -12.50 -8.94 17.88
C MET A 723 -13.39 -8.94 19.12
N THR A 724 -13.32 -9.99 19.96
CA THR A 724 -14.15 -10.09 21.17
C THR A 724 -13.65 -9.20 22.30
N ASP A 725 -12.34 -9.15 22.51
CA ASP A 725 -11.71 -8.38 23.60
C ASP A 725 -11.81 -6.88 23.34
N GLN A 726 -11.79 -6.47 22.08
CA GLN A 726 -11.99 -5.07 21.71
C GLN A 726 -13.43 -4.61 21.81
N TYR A 727 -14.43 -5.50 21.89
CA TYR A 727 -15.83 -5.07 21.88
C TYR A 727 -16.17 -4.27 23.15
N PRO A 728 -16.76 -3.05 23.05
CA PRO A 728 -17.46 -2.50 21.90
C PRO A 728 -16.64 -1.61 20.95
N ALA A 729 -15.33 -1.39 21.17
CA ALA A 729 -14.46 -0.62 20.28
C ALA A 729 -14.27 -1.26 18.88
N TRP A 730 -13.58 -0.54 18.00
CA TRP A 730 -13.42 -0.95 16.60
C TRP A 730 -12.48 -2.14 16.44
N SER A 731 -12.89 -3.10 15.59
CA SER A 731 -12.05 -4.18 15.08
C SER A 731 -12.45 -4.49 13.63
N VAL A 732 -11.53 -5.08 12.86
CA VAL A 732 -11.78 -5.49 11.46
C VAL A 732 -13.01 -6.40 11.36
N GLY A 733 -13.08 -7.40 12.25
CA GLY A 733 -14.21 -8.32 12.33
C GLY A 733 -15.55 -7.63 12.62
N ARG A 734 -15.60 -6.74 13.63
CA ARG A 734 -16.81 -5.99 13.96
C ARG A 734 -17.25 -5.10 12.79
N SER A 735 -16.31 -4.42 12.13
CA SER A 735 -16.59 -3.56 10.98
C SER A 735 -17.16 -4.36 9.79
N ASN A 736 -16.55 -5.50 9.46
CA ASN A 736 -17.00 -6.36 8.37
C ASN A 736 -18.38 -6.98 8.64
N LEU A 737 -18.66 -7.38 9.88
CA LEU A 737 -19.99 -7.87 10.28
C LEU A 737 -21.05 -6.77 10.24
N GLN A 738 -20.71 -5.56 10.68
CA GLN A 738 -21.62 -4.41 10.64
C GLN A 738 -21.89 -3.91 9.21
N ALA A 739 -20.93 -4.06 8.29
CA ALA A 739 -21.13 -3.72 6.88
C ALA A 739 -22.28 -4.53 6.24
N LEU A 740 -22.52 -5.78 6.66
CA LEU A 740 -23.67 -6.58 6.23
C LEU A 740 -25.02 -5.99 6.67
N THR A 741 -25.02 -5.20 7.76
CA THR A 741 -26.21 -4.53 8.31
C THR A 741 -26.41 -3.10 7.78
N GLY A 742 -25.55 -2.63 6.86
CA GLY A 742 -25.63 -1.32 6.23
C GLY A 742 -24.68 -0.26 6.81
N LYS A 743 -23.93 -0.55 7.88
CA LYS A 743 -22.89 0.35 8.42
C LYS A 743 -21.57 0.13 7.71
N THR A 744 -21.38 0.82 6.59
CA THR A 744 -20.33 0.51 5.61
C THR A 744 -19.08 1.38 5.72
N CYS A 745 -19.09 2.44 6.53
CA CYS A 745 -18.01 3.45 6.55
C CYS A 745 -16.79 3.11 7.41
N GLY A 746 -16.67 1.86 7.85
CA GLY A 746 -15.43 1.36 8.46
C GLY A 746 -15.08 2.11 9.76
N LEU A 747 -13.85 2.62 9.82
CA LEU A 747 -13.30 3.31 10.98
C LEU A 747 -13.86 4.74 11.14
N ALA A 748 -14.47 5.32 10.10
CA ALA A 748 -15.02 6.68 10.12
C ALA A 748 -16.19 6.87 11.11
N GLU A 749 -16.89 5.79 11.46
CA GLU A 749 -18.00 5.78 12.44
C GLU A 749 -17.52 5.77 13.89
N ASP A 750 -16.26 5.34 14.13
CA ASP A 750 -15.71 5.15 15.47
C ASP A 750 -14.57 6.12 15.80
N VAL A 751 -14.04 6.83 14.80
CA VAL A 751 -13.16 7.97 15.04
C VAL A 751 -14.02 9.17 15.38
N LEU A 752 -13.77 9.74 16.57
CA LEU A 752 -14.44 10.91 17.09
C LEU A 752 -13.54 12.14 16.90
N VAL A 753 -14.05 13.16 16.23
CA VAL A 753 -13.35 14.40 15.90
C VAL A 753 -13.89 15.55 16.74
N GLU A 754 -12.98 16.34 17.28
CA GLU A 754 -13.25 17.59 17.99
C GLU A 754 -12.92 18.78 17.06
N GLN A 755 -13.94 19.50 16.58
CA GLN A 755 -13.74 20.57 15.60
C GLN A 755 -13.30 21.91 16.19
N ASP A 756 -13.83 22.27 17.37
CA ASP A 756 -13.41 23.44 18.15
C ASP A 756 -13.04 22.98 19.57
N PRO A 757 -11.76 22.72 19.85
CA PRO A 757 -11.32 22.30 21.17
C PRO A 757 -11.50 23.37 22.27
N SER A 758 -11.60 24.65 21.89
CA SER A 758 -11.75 25.74 22.86
C SER A 758 -13.18 25.82 23.41
N ALA A 759 -14.18 25.30 22.70
CA ALA A 759 -15.57 25.25 23.14
C ALA A 759 -15.83 24.23 24.26
N GLY A 760 -14.91 23.28 24.47
CA GLY A 760 -15.01 22.24 25.51
C GLY A 760 -14.34 22.59 26.84
N LEU A 761 -13.64 23.73 26.93
CA LEU A 761 -12.89 24.13 28.12
C LEU A 761 -13.78 24.20 29.35
N LEU A 762 -13.33 23.59 30.45
CA LEU A 762 -14.07 23.67 31.72
C LEU A 762 -13.94 25.06 32.33
N SER A 763 -15.03 25.53 32.93
CA SER A 763 -15.02 26.79 33.68
C SER A 763 -14.45 26.58 35.08
N PRO A 764 -13.58 27.48 35.58
CA PRO A 764 -13.13 27.43 36.96
C PRO A 764 -14.28 27.72 37.92
N VAL A 765 -14.26 27.09 39.10
CA VAL A 765 -15.16 27.39 40.21
C VAL A 765 -14.60 28.60 40.96
N GLY A 766 -15.38 29.68 41.06
CA GLY A 766 -14.93 30.91 41.70
C GLY A 766 -14.63 30.73 43.20
N GLY A 767 -13.41 31.07 43.61
CA GLY A 767 -13.02 31.32 45.00
C GLY A 767 -13.04 32.83 45.35
N PRO A 768 -12.70 33.24 46.60
CA PRO A 768 -12.93 34.59 47.12
C PRO A 768 -12.24 35.75 46.39
N ALA A 769 -11.34 35.47 45.44
CA ALA A 769 -10.90 36.39 44.41
C ALA A 769 -11.28 35.76 43.08
N GLY A 770 -12.25 36.32 42.35
CA GLY A 770 -12.78 35.75 41.11
C GLY A 770 -11.68 35.50 40.08
N SER A 771 -11.07 34.31 40.12
CA SER A 771 -9.94 33.93 39.29
C SER A 771 -10.41 33.94 37.84
N SER A 772 -9.83 34.85 37.06
CA SER A 772 -10.07 34.93 35.62
C SER A 772 -9.69 33.60 34.96
N ALA A 773 -10.22 33.31 33.77
CA ALA A 773 -9.80 32.13 33.01
C ALA A 773 -8.28 32.08 32.78
N ALA A 774 -7.59 33.23 32.80
CA ALA A 774 -6.14 33.33 32.65
C ALA A 774 -5.37 32.77 33.86
N ASP A 775 -5.88 32.99 35.08
CA ASP A 775 -5.16 32.68 36.33
C ASP A 775 -5.52 31.29 36.87
N ALA A 776 -6.67 30.73 36.46
CA ALA A 776 -7.21 29.48 36.99
C ALA A 776 -6.25 28.28 36.91
N LEU A 777 -5.40 28.22 35.88
CA LEU A 777 -4.48 27.10 35.68
C LEU A 777 -3.37 27.04 36.75
N GLY A 778 -2.96 28.20 37.30
CA GLY A 778 -1.95 28.33 38.35
C GLY A 778 -2.49 28.80 39.70
N ALA A 779 -3.82 28.86 39.87
CA ALA A 779 -4.46 29.50 41.04
C ALA A 779 -4.25 28.77 42.38
N GLY A 780 -3.93 27.47 42.37
CA GLY A 780 -3.69 26.69 43.60
C GLY A 780 -2.23 26.76 44.07
N LEU A 781 -1.31 26.31 43.22
CA LEU A 781 0.15 26.36 43.39
C LEU A 781 0.77 26.51 42.00
N SER A 782 1.76 27.37 41.83
CA SER A 782 2.48 27.53 40.56
C SER A 782 3.93 27.93 40.84
N GLU A 783 4.73 26.94 41.23
CA GLU A 783 6.17 27.11 41.46
C GLU A 783 6.94 26.75 40.18
N ALA A 784 7.76 27.67 39.68
CA ALA A 784 8.57 27.53 38.47
C ALA A 784 7.83 27.22 37.14
N PHE A 785 6.50 27.16 37.14
CA PHE A 785 5.67 27.19 35.93
C PHE A 785 5.48 28.62 35.42
N THR A 786 5.70 28.84 34.12
CA THR A 786 5.54 30.17 33.48
C THR A 786 4.80 30.06 32.16
N ALA A 787 4.18 31.16 31.72
CA ALA A 787 3.39 31.20 30.48
C ALA A 787 4.23 30.94 29.20
N ASN A 788 5.53 31.23 29.25
CA ASN A 788 6.49 31.02 28.16
C ASN A 788 7.53 29.93 28.50
N GLY A 789 7.26 29.09 29.49
CA GLY A 789 8.12 27.98 29.90
C GLY A 789 7.99 26.77 28.97
N ILE A 790 8.07 27.00 27.66
CA ILE A 790 7.94 25.98 26.60
C ILE A 790 8.99 26.31 25.53
N PRO A 791 9.78 25.33 25.05
CA PRO A 791 10.68 25.54 23.94
C PRO A 791 9.93 26.00 22.67
N ALA A 792 10.57 26.83 21.85
CA ALA A 792 10.00 27.23 20.56
C ALA A 792 9.90 26.05 19.56
N ASP A 793 10.77 25.05 19.70
CA ASP A 793 10.76 23.81 18.93
C ASP A 793 10.52 22.64 19.87
N VAL A 794 9.38 21.96 19.71
CA VAL A 794 8.98 20.77 20.45
C VAL A 794 8.71 19.59 19.51
N ARG A 795 9.43 19.53 18.38
CA ARG A 795 9.35 18.40 17.45
C ARG A 795 9.54 17.06 18.14
N ALA A 796 8.79 16.07 17.67
CA ALA A 796 8.84 14.71 18.19
C ALA A 796 10.19 14.05 17.86
N ASP A 797 10.63 13.17 18.76
CA ASP A 797 11.75 12.27 18.45
C ASP A 797 11.38 11.30 17.31
N PRO A 798 12.33 10.79 16.53
CA PRO A 798 12.06 9.68 15.62
C PRO A 798 11.77 8.38 16.41
N VAL A 799 10.84 7.55 15.91
CA VAL A 799 10.43 6.29 16.59
C VAL A 799 11.36 5.14 16.24
N MET A 800 11.96 5.12 15.04
CA MET A 800 12.88 4.05 14.63
C MET A 800 13.77 4.48 13.44
N GLU A 801 15.07 4.22 13.52
CA GLU A 801 15.92 4.06 12.32
C GLU A 801 15.71 2.62 11.82
N ARG A 802 15.09 2.43 10.65
CA ARG A 802 14.95 1.10 10.04
C ARG A 802 16.33 0.60 9.57
N PRO A 803 16.87 -0.52 10.10
CA PRO A 803 18.03 -1.15 9.47
C PRO A 803 17.57 -1.77 8.15
N GLY A 804 18.16 -1.34 7.02
CA GLY A 804 17.89 -1.91 5.68
C GLY A 804 17.01 -1.08 4.75
N ASP A 805 16.62 0.14 5.13
CA ASP A 805 15.83 1.06 4.29
C ASP A 805 16.67 1.96 3.36
N ARG A 806 17.85 1.46 2.92
CA ARG A 806 18.70 2.08 1.89
C ARG A 806 18.01 2.25 0.52
N SER A 807 16.70 2.04 0.43
CA SER A 807 15.91 2.05 -0.80
C SER A 807 15.08 3.33 -0.99
N PHE A 808 14.98 4.17 0.06
CA PHE A 808 14.40 5.50 -0.05
C PHE A 808 15.52 6.54 0.05
N VAL A 809 15.49 7.54 -0.83
CA VAL A 809 16.64 8.41 -1.19
C VAL A 809 17.07 9.40 -0.08
N ASN A 810 16.52 9.35 1.14
CA ASN A 810 16.84 10.30 2.19
C ASN A 810 17.62 9.66 3.35
N ASP A 811 18.94 9.64 3.24
CA ASP A 811 19.87 9.31 4.35
C ASP A 811 20.27 10.55 5.18
N GLU A 812 19.88 11.79 4.81
CA GLU A 812 20.43 13.00 5.46
C GLU A 812 19.45 13.96 6.15
N GLU A 813 18.13 13.75 6.05
CA GLU A 813 17.15 14.51 6.86
C GLU A 813 16.32 13.53 7.70
N LYS A 814 16.63 13.47 9.00
CA LYS A 814 15.81 12.81 10.02
C LYS A 814 14.44 13.51 10.06
N THR A 815 13.55 13.09 9.17
CA THR A 815 12.18 13.58 9.11
C THR A 815 11.41 12.95 10.26
N GLY A 816 11.47 13.59 11.44
CA GLY A 816 10.49 13.31 12.49
C GLY A 816 9.10 13.51 11.88
N SER A 817 8.27 12.45 11.85
CA SER A 817 6.90 12.57 11.37
C SER A 817 6.06 13.28 12.42
N ASN A 818 6.14 14.59 12.40
CA ASN A 818 5.36 15.41 13.30
C ASN A 818 3.93 15.52 12.76
N GLN A 819 2.97 15.44 13.67
CA GLN A 819 1.62 15.89 13.36
C GLN A 819 1.68 17.40 13.09
N ALA A 820 1.28 17.82 11.89
CA ALA A 820 1.37 19.22 11.49
C ALA A 820 0.67 20.14 12.52
N GLY A 821 1.40 21.13 13.03
CA GLY A 821 0.92 22.06 14.04
C GLY A 821 1.10 21.63 15.50
N THR A 822 1.72 20.48 15.79
CA THR A 822 2.07 20.05 17.17
C THR A 822 3.55 20.25 17.54
N GLU A 823 4.34 20.79 16.60
CA GLU A 823 5.79 21.02 16.72
C GLU A 823 6.18 22.22 17.59
N GLY A 824 5.19 22.97 18.08
CA GLY A 824 5.43 24.25 18.75
C GLY A 824 5.64 25.39 17.76
N GLY A 825 6.24 26.46 18.26
CA GLY A 825 6.42 27.73 17.57
C GLY A 825 6.03 28.90 18.47
N THR A 826 6.19 30.10 17.96
CA THR A 826 5.81 31.33 18.66
C THR A 826 4.84 32.17 17.84
N THR A 827 3.82 32.73 18.49
CA THR A 827 2.88 33.68 17.90
C THR A 827 3.28 35.13 18.21
N PRO A 828 3.12 36.08 17.26
CA PRO A 828 3.43 37.49 17.50
C PRO A 828 2.49 38.15 18.52
N ALA A 829 1.23 37.73 18.55
CA ALA A 829 0.24 38.21 19.52
C ALA A 829 0.25 37.29 20.76
N PRO A 830 0.41 37.84 21.97
CA PRO A 830 0.34 37.06 23.20
C PRO A 830 -1.11 36.58 23.46
N GLY A 831 -1.22 35.39 24.04
CA GLY A 831 -2.48 34.79 24.48
C GLY A 831 -3.02 35.39 25.80
N ILE A 832 -4.06 34.76 26.35
CA ILE A 832 -4.84 35.27 27.49
C ILE A 832 -4.00 35.51 28.76
N ASN A 833 -2.95 34.71 29.00
CA ASN A 833 -2.04 34.84 30.14
C ASN A 833 -0.64 35.36 29.75
N GLY A 834 -0.51 35.99 28.57
CA GLY A 834 0.75 36.55 28.08
C GLY A 834 1.67 35.54 27.37
N SER A 835 1.22 34.32 27.12
CA SER A 835 2.01 33.32 26.39
C SER A 835 2.18 33.68 24.92
N SER A 836 3.39 33.59 24.40
CA SER A 836 3.70 33.68 22.97
C SER A 836 3.86 32.30 22.33
N ALA A 837 3.60 31.20 23.04
CA ALA A 837 3.72 29.85 22.49
C ALA A 837 2.56 29.54 21.53
N GLN A 838 2.87 28.91 20.39
CA GLN A 838 1.86 28.45 19.44
C GLN A 838 1.13 27.21 20.00
N LEU A 839 -0.18 27.30 20.15
CA LEU A 839 -1.01 26.21 20.66
C LEU A 839 -1.40 25.19 19.56
N PRO A 840 -1.50 23.89 19.91
CA PRO A 840 -1.83 22.81 18.98
C PRO A 840 -3.34 22.70 18.71
N PHE A 841 -3.73 21.82 17.79
CA PHE A 841 -5.12 21.42 17.52
C PHE A 841 -6.10 22.56 17.22
N ASN A 842 -5.59 23.74 16.83
CA ASN A 842 -6.38 24.96 16.65
C ASN A 842 -7.06 25.46 17.94
N LEU A 843 -6.41 25.23 19.10
CA LEU A 843 -6.76 25.90 20.35
C LEU A 843 -6.57 27.41 20.22
N ASP A 844 -7.55 28.18 20.67
CA ASP A 844 -7.55 29.63 20.60
C ASP A 844 -6.70 30.22 21.76
N PRO A 845 -5.55 30.87 21.47
CA PRO A 845 -4.69 31.45 22.50
C PRO A 845 -5.37 32.59 23.27
N ALA A 846 -6.39 33.24 22.71
CA ALA A 846 -7.13 34.30 23.38
C ALA A 846 -8.09 33.76 24.46
N ARG A 847 -8.39 32.45 24.44
CA ARG A 847 -9.29 31.79 25.41
C ARG A 847 -8.59 30.74 26.27
N THR A 848 -7.44 30.24 25.84
CA THR A 848 -6.76 29.10 26.47
C THR A 848 -5.46 29.56 27.12
N PRO A 849 -5.35 29.59 28.46
CA PRO A 849 -4.06 29.79 29.12
C PRO A 849 -3.17 28.56 28.95
N VAL A 850 -1.86 28.76 29.04
CA VAL A 850 -0.87 27.69 29.02
C VAL A 850 0.23 27.98 30.03
N LEU A 851 0.71 26.96 30.73
CA LEU A 851 1.85 27.05 31.63
C LEU A 851 2.81 25.91 31.33
N GLY A 852 4.11 26.16 31.43
CA GLY A 852 5.13 25.12 31.33
C GLY A 852 6.31 25.33 32.27
N SER A 853 7.03 24.24 32.57
CA SER A 853 8.17 24.19 33.47
C SER A 853 9.53 24.34 32.78
N TRP A 854 9.58 24.37 31.43
CA TRP A 854 10.86 24.43 30.72
C TRP A 854 11.60 25.74 30.98
N ARG A 855 12.92 25.62 31.20
CA ARG A 855 13.83 26.76 31.38
C ARG A 855 15.08 26.58 30.53
N SER A 856 15.58 27.68 29.96
CA SER A 856 16.87 27.68 29.25
C SER A 856 18.09 27.70 30.18
N GLY A 857 17.89 28.07 31.46
CA GLY A 857 18.96 28.23 32.45
C GLY A 857 19.01 27.09 33.47
N ILE A 858 19.21 27.45 34.74
CA ILE A 858 19.25 26.51 35.86
C ILE A 858 17.86 25.88 36.04
N GLN A 859 17.80 24.55 35.97
CA GLN A 859 16.60 23.79 36.25
C GLN A 859 16.33 23.79 37.75
N VAL A 860 15.06 23.90 38.13
CA VAL A 860 14.59 23.85 39.52
C VAL A 860 13.35 22.96 39.55
N PRO A 861 13.05 22.29 40.67
CA PRO A 861 11.78 21.58 40.81
C PRO A 861 10.61 22.52 40.55
N ALA A 862 9.64 22.05 39.78
CA ALA A 862 8.45 22.82 39.40
C ALA A 862 7.18 22.09 39.82
N HIS A 863 6.27 22.81 40.48
CA HIS A 863 5.03 22.24 41.01
C HIS A 863 3.84 23.09 40.57
N LEU A 864 2.84 22.45 39.97
CA LEU A 864 1.60 23.07 39.53
C LEU A 864 0.41 22.38 40.21
N ARG A 865 -0.48 23.20 40.77
CA ARG A 865 -1.82 22.80 41.20
C ARG A 865 -2.80 23.83 40.71
N SER A 866 -3.69 23.43 39.82
CA SER A 866 -4.70 24.35 39.30
C SER A 866 -5.76 24.68 40.35
N GLY A 867 -6.56 25.73 40.07
CA GLY A 867 -7.86 25.91 40.71
C GLY A 867 -8.81 24.76 40.38
N TRP A 868 -9.93 24.69 41.09
CA TRP A 868 -10.98 23.71 40.81
C TRP A 868 -11.79 24.10 39.57
N TYR A 869 -12.05 23.15 38.69
CA TYR A 869 -12.88 23.28 37.49
C TYR A 869 -14.19 22.53 37.68
N ARG A 870 -15.31 23.14 37.26
CA ARG A 870 -16.63 22.55 37.40
C ARG A 870 -16.82 21.43 36.38
N LEU A 871 -17.16 20.22 36.84
CA LEU A 871 -17.66 19.16 35.97
C LEU A 871 -19.16 19.40 35.65
N PRO A 872 -19.58 19.25 34.39
CA PRO A 872 -20.99 19.29 34.04
C PRO A 872 -21.72 18.06 34.60
N ALA A 873 -23.04 18.17 34.72
CA ALA A 873 -23.90 17.04 35.10
C ALA A 873 -23.71 15.85 34.12
N ARG A 874 -23.71 14.62 34.65
CA ARG A 874 -23.34 13.40 33.91
C ARG A 874 -24.25 13.07 32.72
N ASP A 875 -25.51 13.46 32.80
CA ASP A 875 -26.52 13.35 31.73
C ASP A 875 -26.19 14.25 30.52
N LYS A 876 -25.46 15.34 30.75
CA LYS A 876 -24.95 16.26 29.71
C LYS A 876 -23.48 16.02 29.39
N ALA A 877 -22.77 15.20 30.17
CA ALA A 877 -21.34 14.99 30.05
C ALA A 877 -21.01 13.98 28.94
N ARG A 878 -20.13 14.40 28.03
CA ARG A 878 -19.57 13.55 26.96
C ARG A 878 -18.48 12.64 27.54
N PRO A 879 -18.10 11.51 26.91
CA PRO A 879 -17.45 10.41 27.61
C PRO A 879 -15.99 10.63 28.05
N LEU A 880 -15.37 11.78 27.73
CA LEU A 880 -13.93 11.97 27.85
C LEU A 880 -13.59 13.30 28.56
N LEU A 881 -12.56 13.28 29.39
CA LEU A 881 -11.85 14.45 29.91
C LEU A 881 -10.47 14.50 29.24
N VAL A 882 -10.10 15.67 28.72
CA VAL A 882 -8.86 15.85 27.95
C VAL A 882 -8.06 17.04 28.47
N VAL A 883 -6.74 16.89 28.48
CA VAL A 883 -5.77 17.97 28.70
C VAL A 883 -4.78 17.96 27.55
N SER A 884 -4.52 19.11 26.93
CA SER A 884 -3.42 19.19 25.97
C SER A 884 -2.12 19.44 26.72
N ALA A 885 -1.12 18.60 26.48
CA ALA A 885 0.16 18.64 27.16
C ALA A 885 1.32 18.54 26.17
N ALA A 886 2.48 19.05 26.56
CA ALA A 886 3.74 18.87 25.84
C ALA A 886 4.87 18.63 26.84
N GLY A 887 5.99 18.10 26.34
CA GLY A 887 7.19 17.83 27.13
C GLY A 887 7.48 16.34 27.31
N ARG A 888 8.62 16.06 27.95
CA ARG A 888 9.07 14.72 28.32
C ARG A 888 8.73 14.54 29.79
N PHE A 889 7.74 13.71 30.08
CA PHE A 889 7.28 13.46 31.44
C PHE A 889 6.72 12.04 31.54
N ASP A 890 6.79 11.48 32.74
CA ASP A 890 6.19 10.21 33.09
C ASP A 890 4.66 10.37 33.30
N PRO A 891 3.83 9.36 32.98
CA PRO A 891 2.38 9.41 33.20
C PRO A 891 1.94 9.69 34.65
N ARG A 892 2.83 9.50 35.64
CA ARG A 892 2.58 9.77 37.06
C ARG A 892 2.73 11.23 37.46
N GLU A 893 3.47 12.01 36.67
CA GLU A 893 3.80 13.40 36.98
C GLU A 893 2.62 14.33 36.71
N VAL A 894 1.73 13.98 35.78
CA VAL A 894 0.51 14.73 35.48
C VAL A 894 -0.72 13.94 35.92
N GLN A 895 -1.42 14.44 36.93
CA GLN A 895 -2.61 13.81 37.49
C GLN A 895 -3.81 14.75 37.50
N VAL A 896 -5.01 14.16 37.50
CA VAL A 896 -6.25 14.88 37.79
C VAL A 896 -6.81 14.42 39.12
N GLN A 897 -7.05 15.37 40.01
CA GLN A 897 -7.70 15.14 41.29
C GLN A 897 -9.18 15.50 41.17
N TRP A 898 -10.05 14.67 41.73
CA TRP A 898 -11.49 14.93 41.77
C TRP A 898 -11.93 15.25 43.20
N ALA A 899 -13.03 16.00 43.34
CA ALA A 899 -13.67 16.26 44.63
C ALA A 899 -15.19 16.49 44.47
N THR A 900 -15.92 16.31 45.57
CA THR A 900 -17.26 16.87 45.75
C THR A 900 -17.18 18.34 46.16
N ASP A 901 -18.30 19.08 46.12
CA ASP A 901 -18.32 20.50 46.49
C ASP A 901 -17.89 20.73 47.96
N GLU A 902 -18.28 19.84 48.88
CA GLU A 902 -17.86 19.89 50.29
C GLU A 902 -16.35 19.63 50.45
N GLN A 903 -15.84 18.61 49.77
CA GLN A 903 -14.42 18.24 49.79
C GLN A 903 -13.54 19.33 49.18
N ALA A 904 -13.97 19.91 48.04
CA ALA A 904 -13.27 20.98 47.36
C ALA A 904 -13.22 22.26 48.22
N ALA A 905 -14.33 22.62 48.89
CA ALA A 905 -14.39 23.73 49.84
C ALA A 905 -13.48 23.49 51.05
N GLY A 906 -13.35 22.25 51.50
CA GLY A 906 -12.39 21.85 52.53
C GLY A 906 -10.94 21.74 52.03
N GLY A 907 -10.67 21.87 50.72
CA GLY A 907 -9.33 21.70 50.14
C GLY A 907 -8.83 20.25 50.02
N HIS A 908 -9.69 19.26 50.30
CA HIS A 908 -9.33 17.84 50.31
C HIS A 908 -9.77 17.17 49.00
N PRO A 909 -8.88 16.50 48.24
CA PRO A 909 -9.30 15.71 47.08
C PRO A 909 -9.92 14.36 47.51
N GLY A 910 -10.90 13.88 46.76
CA GLY A 910 -11.51 12.55 46.93
C GLY A 910 -10.69 11.42 46.29
N GLY A 911 -9.67 11.75 45.51
CA GLY A 911 -8.73 10.81 44.87
C GLY A 911 -8.06 11.43 43.64
N SER A 912 -7.11 10.70 43.06
CA SER A 912 -6.43 11.10 41.81
C SER A 912 -6.47 9.99 40.75
N PHE A 913 -6.40 10.41 39.49
CA PHE A 913 -6.29 9.53 38.34
C PHE A 913 -5.13 9.98 37.44
N GLN A 914 -4.50 9.00 36.80
CA GLN A 914 -3.54 9.22 35.74
C GLN A 914 -4.25 9.33 34.39
N PHE A 915 -3.65 10.07 33.46
CA PHE A 915 -4.12 10.13 32.09
C PHE A 915 -3.48 9.02 31.24
N ALA A 916 -4.20 8.58 30.21
CA ALA A 916 -3.59 7.87 29.10
C ALA A 916 -2.87 8.90 28.22
N ASP A 917 -1.54 8.77 28.12
CA ASP A 917 -0.71 9.57 27.23
C ASP A 917 -0.56 8.86 25.87
N VAL A 918 -1.15 9.45 24.83
CA VAL A 918 -1.13 8.93 23.46
C VAL A 918 -0.61 10.02 22.54
N GLY A 919 0.63 9.88 22.12
CA GLY A 919 1.28 10.82 21.21
C GLY A 919 2.79 10.74 21.29
N ALA A 920 3.45 11.72 20.68
CA ALA A 920 4.89 11.79 20.65
C ALA A 920 5.44 12.71 21.74
N SER A 921 6.44 12.25 22.47
CA SER A 921 7.28 13.13 23.30
C SER A 921 8.39 13.75 22.45
N PRO A 922 8.76 15.03 22.67
CA PRO A 922 8.15 16.03 23.55
C PRO A 922 6.97 16.82 22.94
N ALA A 923 6.51 16.48 21.73
CA ALA A 923 5.48 17.22 21.02
C ALA A 923 4.13 17.36 21.76
N TRP A 924 3.35 18.35 21.34
CA TRP A 924 1.99 18.56 21.83
C TRP A 924 1.10 17.34 21.56
N ARG A 925 0.43 16.85 22.60
CA ARG A 925 -0.47 15.70 22.57
C ARG A 925 -1.65 15.89 23.53
N ASN A 926 -2.68 15.09 23.36
CA ASN A 926 -3.87 15.13 24.21
C ASN A 926 -3.83 13.95 25.20
N LEU A 927 -3.70 14.27 26.48
CA LEU A 927 -3.85 13.36 27.61
C LEU A 927 -5.34 13.05 27.82
N ARG A 928 -5.69 11.78 28.02
CA ARG A 928 -7.07 11.30 27.92
C ARG A 928 -7.48 10.55 29.19
N LEU A 929 -8.64 10.88 29.76
CA LEU A 929 -9.24 10.13 30.85
C LEU A 929 -10.73 9.93 30.57
N PRO A 930 -11.23 8.69 30.44
CA PRO A 930 -12.67 8.46 30.31
C PRO A 930 -13.41 8.94 31.56
N LEU A 931 -14.50 9.68 31.38
CA LEU A 931 -15.30 10.17 32.50
C LEU A 931 -15.89 9.02 33.33
N SER A 932 -16.08 7.84 32.74
CA SER A 932 -16.53 6.64 33.46
C SER A 932 -15.57 6.19 34.57
N ALA A 933 -14.29 6.55 34.50
CA ALA A 933 -13.31 6.29 35.56
C ALA A 933 -13.50 7.22 36.77
N ILE A 934 -14.03 8.43 36.56
CA ILE A 934 -14.27 9.39 37.64
C ILE A 934 -15.58 9.03 38.35
N PRO A 935 -15.64 9.00 39.68
CA PRO A 935 -16.87 8.70 40.43
C PRO A 935 -18.03 9.63 40.09
N ALA A 936 -19.26 9.11 40.09
CA ALA A 936 -20.46 9.89 39.76
C ALA A 936 -20.72 11.06 40.72
N ALA A 937 -20.26 10.95 41.97
CA ALA A 937 -20.36 12.01 42.99
C ALA A 937 -19.39 13.18 42.77
N ALA A 938 -18.39 13.04 41.88
CA ALA A 938 -17.44 14.09 41.60
C ALA A 938 -18.10 15.28 40.89
N THR A 939 -17.95 16.48 41.45
CA THR A 939 -18.50 17.73 40.90
C THR A 939 -17.41 18.70 40.44
N GLN A 940 -16.17 18.51 40.90
CA GLN A 940 -15.03 19.37 40.58
C GLN A 940 -13.77 18.54 40.28
N VAL A 941 -12.91 19.06 39.41
CA VAL A 941 -11.60 18.49 39.10
C VAL A 941 -10.51 19.56 39.12
N ARG A 942 -9.28 19.18 39.45
CA ARG A 942 -8.10 20.04 39.32
C ARG A 942 -6.92 19.27 38.77
N LEU A 943 -6.02 19.95 38.06
CA LEU A 943 -4.78 19.38 37.57
C LEU A 943 -3.69 19.54 38.63
N VAL A 944 -2.86 18.50 38.75
CA VAL A 944 -1.65 18.49 39.56
C VAL A 944 -0.51 18.02 38.65
N ALA A 945 0.57 18.79 38.60
CA ALA A 945 1.76 18.44 37.86
C ALA A 945 3.01 18.67 38.72
N ASP A 946 3.82 17.63 38.87
CA ASP A 946 5.05 17.66 39.67
C ASP A 946 6.22 17.29 38.76
N ASP A 947 7.16 18.22 38.59
CA ASP A 947 8.37 18.08 37.79
C ASP A 947 9.59 18.18 38.72
N GLU A 948 10.16 17.04 39.07
CA GLU A 948 11.31 16.93 39.98
C GLU A 948 12.62 16.57 39.25
N ASP A 949 12.58 16.29 37.94
CA ASP A 949 13.76 15.93 37.16
C ASP A 949 14.44 17.20 36.61
N LEU A 950 15.69 17.41 37.05
CA LEU A 950 16.48 18.58 36.66
C LEU A 950 17.20 18.41 35.32
N ALA A 951 16.93 17.33 34.57
CA ALA A 951 17.42 17.15 33.22
C ALA A 951 16.85 18.25 32.29
N PRO A 952 17.69 19.01 31.54
CA PRO A 952 17.21 20.13 30.71
C PRO A 952 16.19 19.78 29.61
N GLN A 953 16.03 18.49 29.30
CA GLN A 953 15.09 17.96 28.32
C GLN A 953 13.79 17.47 28.95
N HIS A 954 13.77 17.25 30.27
CA HIS A 954 12.57 16.92 31.03
C HIS A 954 11.85 18.21 31.40
N TRP A 955 10.57 18.28 31.06
CA TRP A 955 9.71 19.44 31.32
C TRP A 955 8.27 19.08 30.97
N ILE A 956 7.34 19.87 31.50
CA ILE A 956 5.90 19.69 31.34
C ILE A 956 5.27 21.01 30.90
N ALA A 957 4.38 20.98 29.92
CA ALA A 957 3.44 22.06 29.65
C ALA A 957 2.01 21.55 29.63
N LEU A 958 1.07 22.36 30.13
CA LEU A 958 -0.34 22.00 30.28
C LEU A 958 -1.27 23.13 29.87
N THR A 959 -2.44 22.74 29.38
CA THR A 959 -3.61 23.60 29.19
C THR A 959 -4.72 23.20 30.19
N PRO A 960 -5.78 24.02 30.37
CA PRO A 960 -6.90 23.65 31.23
C PRO A 960 -7.61 22.37 30.77
N PRO A 961 -8.22 21.62 31.71
CA PRO A 961 -9.01 20.46 31.36
C PRO A 961 -10.25 20.84 30.54
N ARG A 962 -10.61 19.99 29.58
CA ARG A 962 -11.78 20.16 28.72
C ARG A 962 -12.57 18.87 28.55
N ILE A 963 -13.86 19.01 28.28
CA ILE A 963 -14.73 17.90 27.85
C ILE A 963 -15.04 18.13 26.37
N PRO A 964 -14.47 17.31 25.47
CA PRO A 964 -14.45 17.61 24.04
C PRO A 964 -15.82 17.44 23.39
N GLN A 965 -16.13 18.31 22.43
CA GLN A 965 -17.34 18.17 21.62
C GLN A 965 -17.13 17.22 20.44
N LEU A 966 -17.30 15.93 20.72
CA LEU A 966 -17.09 14.84 19.77
C LEU A 966 -18.24 14.67 18.76
N ARG A 967 -17.88 14.51 17.48
CA ARG A 967 -18.72 14.00 16.37
C ARG A 967 -17.95 12.93 15.61
N THR A 968 -18.60 12.00 14.93
CA THR A 968 -17.87 10.99 14.14
C THR A 968 -17.12 11.64 12.99
N LEU A 969 -16.05 11.00 12.52
CA LEU A 969 -15.29 11.47 11.35
C LEU A 969 -16.18 11.47 10.11
N GLN A 970 -17.06 10.49 9.97
CA GLN A 970 -18.05 10.44 8.89
C GLN A 970 -18.97 11.67 8.90
N ASP A 971 -19.40 12.15 10.06
CA ASP A 971 -20.25 13.33 10.20
C ASP A 971 -19.53 14.66 9.92
N VAL A 972 -18.21 14.70 10.11
CA VAL A 972 -17.38 15.91 9.93
C VAL A 972 -16.84 16.02 8.51
N VAL A 973 -16.26 14.94 7.99
CA VAL A 973 -15.62 14.90 6.66
C VAL A 973 -16.63 14.55 5.57
N GLY A 974 -17.59 13.68 5.87
CA GLY A 974 -18.55 13.18 4.89
C GLY A 974 -17.93 12.28 3.81
N SER A 975 -18.65 12.17 2.70
CA SER A 975 -18.29 11.31 1.54
C SER A 975 -18.19 12.08 0.23
N LYS A 976 -18.27 13.42 0.26
CA LYS A 976 -18.25 14.29 -0.93
C LYS A 976 -16.97 15.09 -1.05
N ASP A 977 -16.49 15.61 0.08
CA ASP A 977 -15.25 16.38 0.11
C ASP A 977 -14.07 15.55 -0.38
N PRO A 978 -13.14 16.13 -1.16
CA PRO A 978 -11.91 15.47 -1.57
C PRO A 978 -10.98 15.30 -0.36
N VAL A 979 -10.61 14.05 -0.09
CA VAL A 979 -9.74 13.67 1.02
C VAL A 979 -8.44 13.10 0.47
N PHE A 980 -7.31 13.54 0.99
CA PHE A 980 -6.05 12.85 0.84
C PHE A 980 -6.00 11.69 1.84
N LEU A 981 -6.38 10.50 1.37
CA LEU A 981 -6.21 9.27 2.14
C LEU A 981 -4.79 8.76 1.93
N ASP A 982 -3.96 8.73 2.99
CA ASP A 982 -2.67 8.04 2.92
C ASP A 982 -2.89 6.59 2.48
N TRP A 983 -1.96 6.03 1.71
CA TRP A 983 -2.16 4.75 1.05
C TRP A 983 -2.49 3.58 1.99
N LEU A 984 -2.02 3.64 3.23
CA LEU A 984 -2.19 2.60 4.22
C LEU A 984 -3.62 2.58 4.81
N VAL A 985 -4.33 3.72 4.83
CA VAL A 985 -5.63 3.85 5.51
C VAL A 985 -6.85 3.60 4.61
N GLY A 986 -6.67 3.50 3.29
CA GLY A 986 -7.77 3.52 2.32
C GLY A 986 -8.89 2.50 2.57
N LEU A 987 -8.57 1.27 2.96
CA LEU A 987 -9.58 0.24 3.22
C LEU A 987 -10.35 0.47 4.54
N ALA A 988 -9.75 1.17 5.50
CA ALA A 988 -10.39 1.51 6.78
C ALA A 988 -11.40 2.66 6.63
N PHE A 989 -11.24 3.50 5.60
CA PHE A 989 -12.08 4.67 5.29
C PHE A 989 -12.75 4.54 3.90
N PRO A 990 -13.59 3.51 3.68
CA PRO A 990 -14.13 3.22 2.34
C PRO A 990 -15.17 4.24 1.84
N CYS A 991 -15.77 5.03 2.75
CA CYS A 991 -16.79 6.02 2.42
C CYS A 991 -16.20 7.38 2.00
N GLN A 992 -15.07 7.78 2.58
CA GLN A 992 -14.39 9.03 2.23
C GLN A 992 -13.97 8.96 0.76
N ARG A 993 -14.15 10.07 0.03
CA ARG A 993 -13.80 10.15 -1.39
C ARG A 993 -12.35 10.62 -1.52
N PRO A 994 -11.43 9.83 -2.10
CA PRO A 994 -10.11 10.33 -2.43
C PRO A 994 -10.22 11.49 -3.43
N PHE A 995 -9.32 12.47 -3.35
CA PHE A 995 -9.30 13.56 -4.33
C PHE A 995 -9.03 13.00 -5.74
N GLY A 996 -9.76 13.50 -6.73
CA GLY A 996 -9.58 13.07 -8.12
C GLY A 996 -8.39 13.77 -8.78
N HIS A 997 -7.99 13.28 -9.95
CA HIS A 997 -7.13 14.02 -10.85
C HIS A 997 -7.66 13.87 -12.27
N GLN A 998 -7.49 14.88 -13.10
CA GLN A 998 -7.97 14.88 -14.48
C GLN A 998 -7.05 15.72 -15.36
N ASN A 999 -6.68 15.20 -16.53
CA ASN A 999 -5.86 15.92 -17.51
C ASN A 999 -4.56 16.51 -16.92
N GLY A 1000 -3.92 15.79 -15.99
CA GLY A 1000 -2.68 16.19 -15.34
C GLY A 1000 -2.83 17.18 -14.17
N VAL A 1001 -4.05 17.53 -13.77
CA VAL A 1001 -4.34 18.42 -12.63
C VAL A 1001 -5.09 17.67 -11.52
N ASP A 1002 -4.63 17.81 -10.29
CA ASP A 1002 -5.26 17.24 -9.10
C ASP A 1002 -6.42 18.12 -8.61
N GLU A 1003 -7.40 17.50 -7.97
CA GLU A 1003 -8.40 18.21 -7.17
C GLU A 1003 -7.78 18.58 -5.80
N THR A 1004 -7.90 19.84 -5.37
CA THR A 1004 -7.35 20.30 -4.09
C THR A 1004 -8.02 19.56 -2.91
N PRO A 1005 -7.29 18.74 -2.12
CA PRO A 1005 -7.86 18.04 -0.98
C PRO A 1005 -8.11 18.99 0.20
N LYS A 1006 -9.22 18.77 0.92
CA LYS A 1006 -9.58 19.56 2.12
C LYS A 1006 -9.14 18.92 3.43
N TRP A 1007 -8.98 17.60 3.41
CA TRP A 1007 -8.65 16.79 4.57
C TRP A 1007 -7.55 15.82 4.19
N ARG A 1008 -6.73 15.43 5.16
CA ARG A 1008 -5.82 14.30 5.06
C ARG A 1008 -6.06 13.32 6.21
N ILE A 1009 -6.20 12.04 5.90
CA ILE A 1009 -6.30 10.96 6.89
C ILE A 1009 -5.02 10.12 6.77
N LEU A 1010 -4.29 10.01 7.87
CA LEU A 1010 -3.01 9.31 7.94
C LEU A 1010 -3.03 8.23 9.04
N PRO A 1011 -2.20 7.18 8.92
CA PRO A 1011 -2.14 6.09 9.90
C PRO A 1011 -1.54 6.56 11.24
N ASP A 1012 -1.41 5.64 12.19
CA ASP A 1012 -0.72 5.86 13.47
C ASP A 1012 0.70 6.42 13.25
N ARG A 1013 1.29 7.03 14.27
CA ARG A 1013 2.61 7.69 14.14
C ARG A 1013 3.67 6.81 13.48
N PHE A 1014 3.81 5.56 13.93
CA PHE A 1014 4.80 4.65 13.34
C PHE A 1014 4.45 4.33 11.88
N GLY A 1015 3.18 4.08 11.59
CA GLY A 1015 2.67 3.93 10.24
C GLY A 1015 2.98 5.15 9.36
N ALA A 1016 2.82 6.37 9.87
CA ALA A 1016 3.01 7.60 9.11
C ALA A 1016 4.49 7.90 8.86
N GLU A 1017 5.35 7.77 9.88
CA GLU A 1017 6.80 7.98 9.78
C GLU A 1017 7.42 7.07 8.73
N ALA A 1018 7.02 5.81 8.76
CA ALA A 1018 7.68 4.78 8.00
C ALA A 1018 7.13 4.62 6.56
N ASN A 1019 5.99 5.27 6.25
CA ASN A 1019 5.27 5.08 4.98
C ASN A 1019 4.85 6.39 4.27
N SER A 1020 4.85 7.54 4.94
CA SER A 1020 4.70 8.85 4.26
C SER A 1020 5.80 9.12 3.21
N PRO A 1021 7.06 8.68 3.39
CA PRO A 1021 8.10 8.83 2.36
C PRO A 1021 7.79 8.16 1.01
N VAL A 1022 6.78 7.28 0.95
CA VAL A 1022 6.29 6.76 -0.33
C VAL A 1022 5.66 7.86 -1.19
N MET A 1023 5.04 8.86 -0.56
CA MET A 1023 4.25 9.91 -1.19
C MET A 1023 4.93 11.28 -1.21
N ASP A 1024 6.20 11.35 -0.81
CA ASP A 1024 6.95 12.59 -0.66
C ASP A 1024 7.25 13.29 -1.99
N ASN A 1025 7.87 14.46 -1.90
CA ASN A 1025 8.29 15.22 -3.07
C ASN A 1025 9.27 14.43 -3.95
N ASN A 1026 10.25 13.75 -3.35
CA ASN A 1026 11.31 13.06 -4.08
C ASN A 1026 10.78 11.82 -4.82
N GLY A 1027 9.78 11.16 -4.25
CA GLY A 1027 9.02 10.10 -4.88
C GLY A 1027 8.02 10.58 -5.93
N GLY A 1028 7.78 11.89 -6.07
CA GLY A 1028 6.77 12.44 -6.97
C GLY A 1028 5.32 12.15 -6.54
N GLY A 1029 5.05 12.08 -5.23
CA GLY A 1029 3.72 11.79 -4.69
C GLY A 1029 2.93 13.01 -4.22
N PRO A 1030 1.66 12.86 -3.82
CA PRO A 1030 0.80 14.00 -3.50
C PRO A 1030 1.25 14.88 -2.32
N LEU A 1031 2.17 14.42 -1.45
CA LEU A 1031 2.72 15.29 -0.40
C LEU A 1031 3.55 16.43 -0.98
N GLY A 1032 4.26 16.22 -2.09
CA GLY A 1032 5.04 17.28 -2.72
C GLY A 1032 4.18 18.41 -3.31
N VAL A 1033 2.91 18.13 -3.61
CA VAL A 1033 1.91 19.12 -4.05
C VAL A 1033 1.24 19.79 -2.85
N THR A 1034 0.71 18.99 -1.91
CA THR A 1034 -0.06 19.51 -0.78
C THR A 1034 0.78 20.35 0.18
N GLU A 1035 2.06 20.02 0.36
CA GLU A 1035 3.03 20.81 1.14
C GLU A 1035 3.21 22.24 0.59
N LEU A 1036 3.05 22.43 -0.73
CA LEU A 1036 3.16 23.75 -1.36
C LEU A 1036 1.83 24.50 -1.37
N LEU A 1037 0.71 23.79 -1.55
CA LEU A 1037 -0.59 24.41 -1.78
C LEU A 1037 -1.30 24.84 -0.48
N ALA A 1038 -1.19 24.04 0.58
CA ALA A 1038 -2.01 24.20 1.78
C ALA A 1038 -1.22 24.03 3.08
N LYS A 1039 -1.62 24.79 4.11
CA LYS A 1039 -1.17 24.59 5.49
C LYS A 1039 -1.98 23.45 6.10
N ALA A 1040 -1.28 22.39 6.53
CA ALA A 1040 -1.88 21.30 7.29
C ALA A 1040 -2.03 21.67 8.78
N THR A 1041 -3.21 21.40 9.35
CA THR A 1041 -3.49 21.57 10.78
C THR A 1041 -4.08 20.27 11.33
N THR A 1042 -3.43 19.66 12.32
CA THR A 1042 -3.91 18.42 12.95
C THR A 1042 -5.14 18.70 13.82
N MET A 1043 -6.19 17.90 13.63
CA MET A 1043 -7.41 17.95 14.44
C MET A 1043 -7.30 17.00 15.65
N ALA A 1044 -7.89 17.37 16.78
CA ALA A 1044 -8.00 16.45 17.91
C ALA A 1044 -8.99 15.32 17.59
N THR A 1045 -8.51 14.07 17.64
CA THR A 1045 -9.30 12.88 17.32
C THR A 1045 -9.06 11.76 18.31
N TYR A 1046 -10.09 10.92 18.51
CA TYR A 1046 -10.09 9.86 19.51
C TYR A 1046 -10.78 8.63 18.96
N LEU A 1047 -10.26 7.44 19.25
CA LEU A 1047 -10.94 6.19 18.92
C LEU A 1047 -11.97 5.89 19.99
N LYS A 1048 -13.23 5.74 19.58
CA LYS A 1048 -14.35 5.45 20.48
C LYS A 1048 -14.09 4.14 21.23
N ASP A 1049 -14.29 4.18 22.54
CA ASP A 1049 -14.17 3.06 23.50
C ASP A 1049 -12.76 2.45 23.67
N ASP A 1050 -11.77 2.78 22.81
CA ASP A 1050 -10.34 2.47 23.00
C ASP A 1050 -9.51 3.79 23.03
N TRP A 1051 -9.69 4.54 24.12
CA TRP A 1051 -9.16 5.91 24.28
C TRP A 1051 -7.62 5.98 24.31
N SER A 1052 -6.95 4.90 24.70
CA SER A 1052 -5.49 4.78 24.80
C SER A 1052 -4.80 4.41 23.49
N ARG A 1053 -5.55 4.16 22.41
CA ARG A 1053 -4.98 3.77 21.13
C ARG A 1053 -4.71 4.98 20.23
N ASP A 1054 -3.55 4.95 19.57
CA ASP A 1054 -3.30 5.75 18.38
C ASP A 1054 -3.90 5.02 17.17
N TRP A 1055 -4.99 5.55 16.63
CA TRP A 1055 -5.62 5.02 15.41
C TRP A 1055 -5.00 5.63 14.14
N GLY A 1056 -4.30 6.76 14.29
CA GLY A 1056 -3.92 7.66 13.22
C GLY A 1056 -4.28 9.11 13.50
N SER A 1057 -4.35 9.91 12.44
CA SER A 1057 -4.62 11.35 12.57
C SER A 1057 -5.47 11.88 11.43
N LEU A 1058 -6.21 12.95 11.73
CA LEU A 1058 -6.95 13.74 10.76
C LEU A 1058 -6.32 15.13 10.70
N GLN A 1059 -5.98 15.59 9.50
CA GLN A 1059 -5.51 16.95 9.25
C GLN A 1059 -6.53 17.71 8.38
N ARG A 1060 -6.77 18.96 8.72
CA ARG A 1060 -7.44 19.93 7.85
C ARG A 1060 -6.39 20.62 6.98
N LEU A 1061 -6.60 20.66 5.68
CA LEU A 1061 -5.74 21.34 4.72
C LEU A 1061 -6.37 22.67 4.34
N THR A 1062 -5.73 23.78 4.72
CA THR A 1062 -6.22 25.14 4.42
C THR A 1062 -5.31 25.79 3.40
N PRO A 1063 -5.80 26.12 2.19
CA PRO A 1063 -5.00 26.78 1.15
C PRO A 1063 -4.37 28.08 1.65
N TYR A 1064 -3.14 28.36 1.22
CA TYR A 1064 -2.46 29.62 1.55
C TYR A 1064 -3.13 30.85 0.90
N TYR A 1065 -3.75 30.67 -0.27
CA TYR A 1065 -4.54 31.67 -0.98
C TYR A 1065 -6.01 31.23 -1.04
N PRO A 1066 -6.83 31.53 -0.03
CA PRO A 1066 -8.21 31.01 0.06
C PRO A 1066 -9.16 31.56 -1.01
N ASP A 1067 -8.82 32.71 -1.61
CA ASP A 1067 -9.59 33.32 -2.70
C ASP A 1067 -9.26 32.73 -4.08
N ALA A 1068 -8.24 31.87 -4.16
CA ALA A 1068 -7.87 31.20 -5.41
C ALA A 1068 -8.95 30.20 -5.82
N ARG A 1069 -9.24 30.13 -7.12
CA ARG A 1069 -10.25 29.22 -7.68
C ARG A 1069 -9.58 28.17 -8.57
N PRO A 1070 -10.17 26.97 -8.74
CA PRO A 1070 -9.69 26.00 -9.72
C PRO A 1070 -9.57 26.63 -11.11
N ALA A 1071 -8.43 26.42 -11.77
CA ALA A 1071 -8.14 27.00 -13.07
C ALA A 1071 -9.05 26.41 -14.16
N GLN A 1072 -9.47 27.27 -15.10
CA GLN A 1072 -10.10 26.82 -16.34
C GLN A 1072 -9.02 26.36 -17.33
N LEU A 1073 -9.02 25.07 -17.67
CA LEU A 1073 -8.06 24.50 -18.62
C LEU A 1073 -8.57 24.63 -20.05
N LEU A 1074 -7.68 25.02 -20.97
CA LEU A 1074 -7.96 24.93 -22.40
C LEU A 1074 -7.64 23.51 -22.86
N LEU A 1075 -8.69 22.73 -23.11
CA LEU A 1075 -8.59 21.35 -23.58
C LEU A 1075 -8.61 21.27 -25.11
N GLY A 1076 -7.89 20.30 -25.65
CA GLY A 1076 -7.88 19.95 -27.06
C GLY A 1076 -7.59 18.46 -27.25
N THR A 1077 -7.60 18.00 -28.49
CA THR A 1077 -7.30 16.60 -28.83
C THR A 1077 -6.23 16.57 -29.91
N ALA A 1078 -5.23 15.71 -29.74
CA ALA A 1078 -4.18 15.49 -30.72
C ALA A 1078 -3.90 14.00 -30.88
N THR A 1079 -3.98 13.49 -32.12
CA THR A 1079 -3.58 12.11 -32.43
C THR A 1079 -2.05 12.00 -32.39
N ARG A 1080 -1.52 11.08 -31.58
CA ARG A 1080 -0.09 10.84 -31.41
C ARG A 1080 0.26 9.42 -31.86
N SER A 1081 1.48 9.26 -32.40
CA SER A 1081 2.05 7.95 -32.73
C SER A 1081 2.40 7.18 -31.45
N GLY A 1082 2.40 5.84 -31.51
CA GLY A 1082 2.80 4.98 -30.38
C GLY A 1082 4.26 5.12 -29.93
N LEU A 1083 5.07 5.84 -30.70
CA LEU A 1083 6.48 6.14 -30.42
C LEU A 1083 6.74 7.62 -30.03
N TRP A 1084 5.69 8.44 -29.95
CA TRP A 1084 5.84 9.87 -29.69
C TRP A 1084 6.16 10.16 -28.22
N ASN A 1085 7.00 11.18 -27.98
CA ASN A 1085 7.38 11.67 -26.65
C ASN A 1085 7.42 13.21 -26.66
N PRO A 1086 6.69 13.91 -25.78
CA PRO A 1086 6.71 15.37 -25.72
C PRO A 1086 8.00 15.94 -25.11
N ALA A 1087 8.48 15.36 -24.01
CA ALA A 1087 9.61 15.84 -23.23
C ALA A 1087 10.10 14.75 -22.25
N PRO A 1088 11.35 14.80 -21.76
CA PRO A 1088 11.76 13.95 -20.65
C PRO A 1088 10.96 14.26 -19.38
N LEU A 1089 10.71 13.22 -18.58
CA LEU A 1089 10.08 13.37 -17.26
C LEU A 1089 11.13 13.84 -16.25
N ARG A 1090 10.80 14.89 -15.50
CA ARG A 1090 11.67 15.44 -14.46
C ARG A 1090 11.57 14.55 -13.21
N HIS A 1091 12.69 13.96 -12.78
CA HIS A 1091 12.80 13.21 -11.53
C HIS A 1091 13.69 13.93 -10.54
#